data_AF-A0AA36M987-F1
#
_entry.id   AF-A0AA36M987-F1
#
_cell.length_a   1.000
_cell.length_b   1.000
_cell.length_c   1.000
_cell.angle_alpha   90.00
_cell.angle_beta   90.00
_cell.angle_gamma   90.00
#
_symmetry.space_group_name_H-M   'P 1'
#
loop_
_entity.id
_entity.type
_entity.pdbx_description
1 polymer ?
#
loop_
_entity_poly.entity_id
_entity_poly.type
_entity_poly.pdbx_seq_one_letter_code
_entity_poly.pdbx_strand_id
1 'polypeptide(L)'
;MVGTFIRPLDVSEDVTLNIHQELESDVGGVVWDSALVAAHYFIRNASQFCGKKILELGAGTGICGLTLAALGADVVITDLPSRLPLLLKNYETNRTHLSGSVEVNALDWSSPGAIPSVDVVIMVDCIYYIDSIDYLIKTLTLCKNAEAICVYEKRDIGEPVIAQKSFFDKIVQYYDVILVPDSELHPDYSCCDEISVIKLIRKYINVLLSESDTAAMMYRDPSTSSNYEEIKVTHYFLDWKVDFDEKKITGSTSVTLKALKSVDKVIFDTHSLEISSVKLNGQDLKYDVTAGTPIGEKLTIHMSPLSEGQEVRLEINYSTPKNAAALQFLDKELTADKKAPYLFSQCQAIHARSIMPCMDTPSVKSTYDAKVTVPSGLVCLMSAIGKEKKENGGNTTYTFNQPVAIPSYLLAIVIGHIEKREISSRCAVWCEPSIVDSAKWEFESTEKILQTAEGIAGPYRWGRYDLVVLPPTFPFGGMENPCLTFVTPTLLSGDRSLVNVVAHEIAHSWTGNLVTNASWEHFWLNEGFTVFLERKIHGRLQGEPERQFESECGYDEALTVAVKTFGDSHEFTKLIPDLRGADPDDAFSSVPYEKGSAFLFTLEQSLGGPEKFEDFLRKYIEKYAHQSITTDVWKQELYSYFAHKKDVLDSVDWNKWLHEPGMPPKPKYDSSLMESCRALAAEWTSAADNAPPNVSSSFEKMSPAQKVATVDKIRLSGKFTAAKMPALTSCFKLDEARNSELKFSWLMLGLDTQWQPIIPKALAFVLTVGRMKFCKPIYKSLFNWPAARTSAIQQFEANRKNMHPITASIIAKLLN
;
A
#
# COMPACT_ATOMS: atom_id res chain seq x y z
N MET A 1 34.10 -51.34 17.13
CA MET A 1 32.66 -51.05 16.94
C MET A 1 32.20 -50.34 18.19
N VAL A 2 31.85 -49.06 18.10
CA VAL A 2 31.09 -48.40 19.17
C VAL A 2 29.79 -49.19 19.31
N GLY A 3 29.46 -49.67 20.51
CA GLY A 3 28.23 -50.42 20.70
C GLY A 3 27.03 -49.51 20.41
N THR A 4 25.95 -50.05 19.83
CA THR A 4 24.73 -49.29 19.57
C THR A 4 23.54 -49.92 20.29
N PHE A 5 22.63 -49.12 20.81
CA PHE A 5 21.32 -49.57 21.30
C PHE A 5 20.20 -49.04 20.42
N ILE A 6 19.02 -49.67 20.47
CA ILE A 6 17.88 -49.35 19.60
C ILE A 6 16.84 -48.56 20.41
N ARG A 7 16.38 -47.44 19.85
CA ARG A 7 15.20 -46.71 20.31
C ARG A 7 14.08 -46.90 19.29
N PRO A 8 12.96 -47.54 19.67
CA PRO A 8 11.78 -47.60 18.80
C PRO A 8 11.06 -46.24 18.77
N LEU A 9 10.49 -45.89 17.62
CA LEU A 9 9.59 -44.76 17.43
C LEU A 9 8.38 -45.22 16.60
N ASP A 10 7.20 -45.16 17.18
CA ASP A 10 5.95 -45.51 16.49
C ASP A 10 5.48 -44.34 15.62
N VAL A 11 5.39 -44.58 14.30
CA VAL A 11 4.91 -43.61 13.30
C VAL A 11 3.42 -43.79 13.04
N SER A 12 2.95 -45.04 13.06
CA SER A 12 1.54 -45.43 12.98
C SER A 12 1.32 -46.77 13.70
N GLU A 13 0.07 -47.25 13.79
CA GLU A 13 -0.24 -48.56 14.40
C GLU A 13 0.54 -49.73 13.77
N ASP A 14 0.90 -49.62 12.48
CA ASP A 14 1.56 -50.67 11.71
C ASP A 14 3.05 -50.38 11.41
N VAL A 15 3.57 -49.21 11.82
CA VAL A 15 4.93 -48.77 11.46
C VAL A 15 5.69 -48.28 12.69
N THR A 16 6.69 -49.06 13.11
CA THR A 16 7.67 -48.69 14.15
C THR A 16 9.07 -48.58 13.54
N LEU A 17 9.70 -47.42 13.66
CA LEU A 17 11.08 -47.21 13.27
C LEU A 17 12.04 -47.62 14.40
N ASN A 18 13.05 -48.42 14.09
CA ASN A 18 14.09 -48.86 15.00
C ASN A 18 15.37 -48.05 14.76
N ILE A 19 15.63 -47.05 15.62
CA ILE A 19 16.75 -46.12 15.48
C ILE A 19 17.92 -46.58 16.35
N HIS A 20 19.03 -46.95 15.71
CA HIS A 20 20.30 -47.20 16.39
C HIS A 20 20.92 -45.89 16.87
N GLN A 21 21.34 -45.89 18.12
CA GLN A 21 22.11 -44.83 18.78
C GLN A 21 23.44 -45.41 19.28
N GLU A 22 24.49 -44.61 19.29
CA GLU A 22 25.81 -44.98 19.80
C GLU A 22 25.85 -44.91 21.33
N LEU A 23 26.50 -45.88 21.99
CA LEU A 23 26.65 -45.91 23.46
C LEU A 23 27.62 -44.84 23.98
N GLU A 24 28.61 -44.45 23.16
CA GLU A 24 29.57 -43.38 23.42
C GLU A 24 29.72 -42.58 22.13
N SER A 25 29.25 -41.34 22.10
CA SER A 25 29.33 -40.50 20.90
C SER A 25 29.40 -39.01 21.23
N ASP A 26 29.72 -38.23 20.20
CA ASP A 26 29.50 -36.79 20.17
C ASP A 26 27.99 -36.49 20.02
N VAL A 27 27.65 -35.22 19.82
CA VAL A 27 26.26 -34.77 19.71
C VAL A 27 25.47 -35.44 18.58
N GLY A 28 26.12 -36.03 17.57
CA GLY A 28 25.42 -36.60 16.41
C GLY A 28 25.06 -38.09 16.51
N GLY A 29 25.49 -38.81 17.56
CA GLY A 29 25.24 -40.25 17.71
C GLY A 29 24.02 -40.65 18.54
N VAL A 30 23.26 -39.67 19.04
CA VAL A 30 22.14 -39.86 19.97
C VAL A 30 20.86 -39.18 19.47
N VAL A 31 19.70 -39.68 19.90
CA VAL A 31 18.39 -39.07 19.64
C VAL A 31 18.10 -38.04 20.73
N TRP A 32 18.02 -36.78 20.33
CA TRP A 32 17.68 -35.64 21.20
C TRP A 32 16.17 -35.51 21.40
N ASP A 33 15.76 -34.86 22.49
CA ASP A 33 14.34 -34.60 22.77
C ASP A 33 13.70 -33.71 21.68
N SER A 34 14.46 -32.74 21.15
CA SER A 34 14.06 -31.92 20.00
C SER A 34 13.73 -32.75 18.75
N ALA A 35 14.42 -33.87 18.53
CA ALA A 35 14.15 -34.80 17.44
C ALA A 35 12.89 -35.64 17.66
N LEU A 36 12.57 -35.99 18.91
CA LEU A 36 11.30 -36.65 19.23
C LEU A 36 10.11 -35.69 19.06
N VAL A 37 10.24 -34.44 19.51
CA VAL A 37 9.24 -33.39 19.30
C VAL A 37 9.01 -33.17 17.80
N ALA A 38 10.08 -33.06 17.00
CA ALA A 38 10.00 -32.90 15.55
C ALA A 38 9.30 -34.10 14.88
N ALA A 39 9.68 -35.34 15.24
CA ALA A 39 9.06 -36.54 14.68
C ALA A 39 7.55 -36.60 14.97
N HIS A 40 7.12 -36.31 16.20
CA HIS A 40 5.70 -36.28 16.56
C HIS A 40 4.94 -35.10 15.92
N TYR A 41 5.60 -33.96 15.70
CA TYR A 41 5.07 -32.87 14.89
C TYR A 41 4.79 -33.32 13.45
N PHE A 42 5.74 -34.03 12.82
CA PHE A 42 5.57 -34.55 11.46
C PHE A 42 4.46 -35.60 11.37
N ILE A 43 4.38 -36.53 12.32
CA ILE A 43 3.32 -37.57 12.38
C ILE A 43 1.94 -36.90 12.46
N ARG A 44 1.77 -35.91 13.35
CA ARG A 44 0.51 -35.18 13.51
C ARG A 44 0.12 -34.40 12.25
N ASN A 45 1.10 -33.92 11.50
CA ASN A 45 0.91 -33.07 10.32
C ASN A 45 1.26 -33.80 9.01
N ALA A 46 1.11 -35.12 8.97
CA ALA A 46 1.59 -35.98 7.88
C ALA A 46 1.14 -35.54 6.47
N SER A 47 -0.09 -35.03 6.34
CA SER A 47 -0.63 -34.54 5.06
C SER A 47 0.15 -33.35 4.48
N GLN A 48 0.88 -32.59 5.30
CA GLN A 48 1.71 -31.47 4.83
C GLN A 48 2.99 -31.94 4.12
N PHE A 49 3.48 -33.14 4.47
CA PHE A 49 4.78 -33.65 4.03
C PHE A 49 4.70 -34.77 3.00
N CYS A 50 3.58 -35.50 2.94
CA CYS A 50 3.38 -36.58 1.97
C CYS A 50 3.55 -36.07 0.53
N GLY A 51 4.43 -36.72 -0.24
CA GLY A 51 4.75 -36.36 -1.63
C GLY A 51 5.65 -35.12 -1.80
N LYS A 52 6.20 -34.56 -0.71
CA LYS A 52 7.15 -33.45 -0.76
C LYS A 52 8.59 -33.94 -0.88
N LYS A 53 9.43 -33.14 -1.56
CA LYS A 53 10.89 -33.28 -1.53
C LYS A 53 11.46 -32.53 -0.35
N ILE A 54 12.20 -33.23 0.50
CA ILE A 54 12.71 -32.69 1.76
C ILE A 54 14.22 -32.81 1.82
N LEU A 55 14.90 -31.75 2.26
CA LEU A 55 16.31 -31.78 2.64
C LEU A 55 16.42 -31.69 4.16
N GLU A 56 17.05 -32.68 4.79
CA GLU A 56 17.38 -32.64 6.21
C GLU A 56 18.83 -32.24 6.42
N LEU A 57 19.05 -31.14 7.15
CA LEU A 57 20.37 -30.63 7.52
C LEU A 57 20.74 -31.13 8.91
N GLY A 58 21.92 -31.73 9.06
CA GLY A 58 22.46 -32.14 10.37
C GLY A 58 21.64 -33.27 11.01
N ALA A 59 21.41 -34.34 10.25
CA ALA A 59 20.43 -35.37 10.59
C ALA A 59 20.75 -36.21 11.85
N GLY A 60 22.02 -36.28 12.28
CA GLY A 60 22.47 -37.10 13.40
C GLY A 60 22.17 -38.58 13.19
N THR A 61 21.15 -39.10 13.87
CA THR A 61 20.70 -40.49 13.70
C THR A 61 19.74 -40.67 12.51
N GLY A 62 19.24 -39.60 11.91
CA GLY A 62 18.31 -39.60 10.78
C GLY A 62 16.85 -39.89 11.17
N ILE A 63 16.51 -39.81 12.45
CA ILE A 63 15.17 -40.16 12.95
C ILE A 63 14.08 -39.31 12.28
N CYS A 64 14.31 -38.01 12.10
CA CYS A 64 13.33 -37.09 11.52
C CYS A 64 13.11 -37.34 10.02
N GLY A 65 14.18 -37.45 9.24
CA GLY A 65 14.07 -37.79 7.82
C GLY A 65 13.45 -39.16 7.57
N LEU A 66 13.79 -40.18 8.39
CA LEU A 66 13.18 -41.51 8.29
C LEU A 66 11.69 -41.48 8.67
N THR A 67 11.29 -40.70 9.66
CA THR A 67 9.87 -40.48 9.98
C THR A 67 9.13 -39.86 8.79
N LEU A 68 9.68 -38.81 8.17
CA LEU A 68 9.07 -38.17 7.01
C LEU A 68 8.97 -39.11 5.80
N ALA A 69 9.99 -39.93 5.56
CA ALA A 69 9.96 -40.95 4.51
C ALA A 69 8.94 -42.07 4.80
N ALA A 70 8.74 -42.46 6.07
CA ALA A 70 7.67 -43.36 6.46
C ALA A 70 6.27 -42.77 6.18
N LEU A 71 6.13 -41.44 6.29
CA LEU A 71 4.91 -40.69 5.96
C LEU A 71 4.73 -40.38 4.46
N GLY A 72 5.67 -40.81 3.60
CA GLY A 72 5.55 -40.71 2.14
C GLY A 72 6.27 -39.53 1.50
N ALA A 73 7.22 -38.88 2.19
CA ALA A 73 8.07 -37.83 1.61
C ALA A 73 9.31 -38.42 0.91
N ASP A 74 9.85 -37.69 -0.07
CA ASP A 74 11.14 -37.98 -0.70
C ASP A 74 12.23 -37.18 0.03
N VAL A 75 13.09 -37.86 0.80
CA VAL A 75 13.99 -37.19 1.75
C VAL A 75 15.46 -37.38 1.38
N VAL A 76 16.19 -36.29 1.27
CA VAL A 76 17.66 -36.29 1.23
C VAL A 76 18.15 -36.00 2.65
N ILE A 77 18.65 -37.03 3.32
CA ILE A 77 19.18 -36.97 4.68
C ILE A 77 20.66 -36.62 4.61
N THR A 78 21.07 -35.52 5.25
CA THR A 78 22.46 -35.04 5.16
C THR A 78 23.13 -34.78 6.50
N ASP A 79 24.42 -35.11 6.54
CA ASP A 79 25.30 -34.82 7.68
C ASP A 79 26.78 -34.86 7.22
N LEU A 80 27.72 -34.64 8.13
CA LEU A 80 29.15 -34.76 7.87
C LEU A 80 29.53 -36.21 7.53
N PRO A 81 30.59 -36.44 6.72
CA PRO A 81 31.06 -37.77 6.34
C PRO A 81 31.24 -38.77 7.49
N SER A 82 31.57 -38.28 8.69
CA SER A 82 31.73 -39.09 9.90
C SER A 82 30.43 -39.71 10.40
N ARG A 83 29.26 -39.12 10.09
CA ARG A 83 27.94 -39.56 10.58
C ARG A 83 27.19 -40.47 9.60
N LEU A 84 27.58 -40.47 8.33
CA LEU A 84 27.00 -41.31 7.28
C LEU A 84 26.90 -42.81 7.64
N PRO A 85 27.90 -43.45 8.28
CA PRO A 85 27.79 -44.86 8.65
C PRO A 85 26.60 -45.18 9.58
N LEU A 86 26.29 -44.28 10.53
CA LEU A 86 25.15 -44.44 11.43
C LEU A 86 23.82 -44.18 10.70
N LEU A 87 23.77 -43.14 9.87
CA LEU A 87 22.61 -42.83 9.02
C LEU A 87 22.26 -43.98 8.09
N LEU A 88 23.24 -44.53 7.37
CA LEU A 88 23.06 -45.67 6.48
C LEU A 88 22.59 -46.91 7.24
N LYS A 89 23.11 -47.16 8.44
CA LYS A 89 22.65 -48.26 9.28
C LYS A 89 21.18 -48.08 9.68
N ASN A 90 20.78 -46.88 10.08
CA ASN A 90 19.39 -46.59 10.45
C ASN A 90 18.45 -46.64 9.25
N TYR A 91 18.88 -46.18 8.08
CA TYR A 91 18.14 -46.35 6.85
C TYR A 91 17.94 -47.83 6.49
N GLU A 92 19.01 -48.64 6.47
CA GLU A 92 18.92 -50.06 6.12
C GLU A 92 18.04 -50.86 7.09
N THR A 93 18.11 -50.56 8.39
CA THR A 93 17.23 -51.18 9.39
C THR A 93 15.75 -50.89 9.14
N ASN A 94 15.42 -49.73 8.57
CA ASN A 94 14.04 -49.25 8.45
C ASN A 94 13.49 -49.24 7.03
N ARG A 95 14.29 -49.53 5.99
CA ARG A 95 13.92 -49.34 4.57
C ARG A 95 12.62 -50.03 4.14
N THR A 96 12.24 -51.13 4.79
CA THR A 96 10.99 -51.86 4.49
C THR A 96 9.74 -51.18 5.04
N HIS A 97 9.90 -50.20 5.91
CA HIS A 97 8.83 -49.43 6.54
C HIS A 97 8.62 -48.05 5.90
N LEU A 98 9.40 -47.70 4.88
CA LEU A 98 9.35 -46.38 4.24
C LEU A 98 8.43 -46.42 3.01
N SER A 99 7.54 -45.45 2.92
CA SER A 99 6.60 -45.31 1.79
C SER A 99 7.07 -44.30 0.75
N GLY A 100 7.93 -43.35 1.14
CA GLY A 100 8.67 -42.44 0.25
C GLY A 100 10.11 -42.90 -0.01
N SER A 101 10.90 -42.05 -0.67
CA SER A 101 12.32 -42.34 -0.96
C SER A 101 13.27 -41.69 0.05
N VAL A 102 14.46 -42.30 0.23
CA VAL A 102 15.53 -41.75 1.06
C VAL A 102 16.86 -41.83 0.31
N GLU A 103 17.56 -40.71 0.27
CA GLU A 103 18.96 -40.62 -0.13
C GLU A 103 19.80 -40.15 1.05
N VAL A 104 20.92 -40.80 1.33
CA VAL A 104 21.85 -40.41 2.41
C VAL A 104 23.10 -39.82 1.78
N ASN A 105 23.33 -38.52 1.99
CA ASN A 105 24.41 -37.76 1.36
C ASN A 105 25.26 -37.02 2.39
N ALA A 106 26.54 -36.82 2.07
CA ALA A 106 27.39 -35.94 2.87
C ALA A 106 27.10 -34.47 2.51
N LEU A 107 26.97 -33.61 3.52
CA LEU A 107 26.87 -32.17 3.33
C LEU A 107 27.68 -31.43 4.41
N ASP A 108 28.68 -30.69 3.96
CA ASP A 108 29.46 -29.78 4.81
C ASP A 108 29.03 -28.34 4.50
N TRP A 109 28.41 -27.67 5.47
CA TRP A 109 27.89 -26.30 5.30
C TRP A 109 28.99 -25.26 5.03
N SER A 110 30.26 -25.55 5.35
CA SER A 110 31.37 -24.67 5.01
C SER A 110 31.66 -24.64 3.50
N SER A 111 31.27 -25.69 2.79
CA SER A 111 31.41 -25.84 1.34
C SER A 111 30.25 -26.66 0.75
N PRO A 112 29.01 -26.13 0.78
CA PRO A 112 27.78 -26.91 0.57
C PRO A 112 27.54 -27.35 -0.89
N GLY A 113 28.37 -26.92 -1.84
CA GLY A 113 28.22 -27.27 -3.25
C GLY A 113 26.87 -26.83 -3.83
N ALA A 114 26.32 -27.62 -4.75
CA ALA A 114 24.98 -27.41 -5.30
C ALA A 114 23.95 -28.12 -4.42
N ILE A 115 22.98 -27.37 -3.91
CA ILE A 115 21.87 -27.88 -3.10
C ILE A 115 20.72 -28.33 -4.01
N PRO A 116 20.11 -29.51 -3.79
CA PRO A 116 18.97 -29.96 -4.59
C PRO A 116 17.76 -29.03 -4.42
N SER A 117 16.95 -28.92 -5.48
CA SER A 117 15.67 -28.21 -5.40
C SER A 117 14.68 -29.05 -4.57
N VAL A 118 14.28 -28.52 -3.42
CA VAL A 118 13.39 -29.17 -2.46
C VAL A 118 12.20 -28.26 -2.12
N ASP A 119 11.11 -28.86 -1.64
CA ASP A 119 9.92 -28.14 -1.18
C ASP A 119 10.07 -27.67 0.26
N VAL A 120 10.73 -28.48 1.10
CA VAL A 120 10.92 -28.22 2.54
C VAL A 120 12.36 -28.51 2.94
N VAL A 121 12.93 -27.65 3.78
CA VAL A 121 14.16 -27.93 4.51
C VAL A 121 13.80 -28.18 5.96
N ILE A 122 14.37 -29.21 6.58
CA ILE A 122 14.27 -29.41 8.02
C ILE A 122 15.64 -29.27 8.67
N MET A 123 15.67 -28.59 9.81
CA MET A 123 16.85 -28.49 10.66
C MET A 123 16.43 -28.71 12.11
N VAL A 124 16.96 -29.76 12.71
CA VAL A 124 16.62 -30.16 14.07
C VAL A 124 17.88 -30.07 14.91
N ASP A 125 17.84 -29.16 15.88
CA ASP A 125 18.91 -28.87 16.83
C ASP A 125 20.28 -28.49 16.24
N CYS A 126 20.25 -27.88 15.06
CA CYS A 126 21.45 -27.41 14.36
C CYS A 126 22.03 -26.09 14.91
N ILE A 127 21.32 -25.40 15.81
CA ILE A 127 21.70 -24.09 16.36
C ILE A 127 22.48 -24.30 17.66
N TYR A 128 23.72 -24.79 17.54
CA TYR A 128 24.53 -25.17 18.70
C TYR A 128 25.92 -24.50 18.73
N TYR A 129 26.69 -24.61 17.65
CA TYR A 129 28.04 -24.06 17.57
C TYR A 129 28.04 -22.68 16.91
N ILE A 130 28.69 -21.68 17.52
CA ILE A 130 28.74 -20.32 16.96
C ILE A 130 29.41 -20.29 15.59
N ASP A 131 30.48 -21.08 15.44
CA ASP A 131 31.28 -21.15 14.21
C ASP A 131 30.49 -21.75 13.02
N SER A 132 29.40 -22.48 13.27
CA SER A 132 28.56 -23.04 12.21
C SER A 132 27.42 -22.13 11.77
N ILE A 133 27.07 -21.08 12.53
CA ILE A 133 25.87 -20.27 12.28
C ILE A 133 25.90 -19.59 10.91
N ASP A 134 27.01 -18.98 10.53
CA ASP A 134 27.10 -18.28 9.24
C ASP A 134 27.01 -19.24 8.05
N TYR A 135 27.61 -20.44 8.19
CA TYR A 135 27.55 -21.49 7.18
C TYR A 135 26.14 -22.10 7.06
N LEU A 136 25.45 -22.27 8.18
CA LEU A 136 24.07 -22.75 8.24
C LEU A 136 23.12 -21.76 7.56
N ILE A 137 23.21 -20.46 7.88
CA ILE A 137 22.40 -19.41 7.24
C ILE A 137 22.69 -19.34 5.74
N LYS A 138 23.96 -19.41 5.35
CA LYS A 138 24.34 -19.46 3.93
C LYS A 138 23.73 -20.69 3.23
N THR A 139 23.75 -21.84 3.87
CA THR A 139 23.15 -23.07 3.30
C THR A 139 21.63 -22.92 3.15
N LEU A 140 20.94 -22.39 4.16
CA LEU A 140 19.50 -22.08 4.08
C LEU A 140 19.17 -21.13 2.93
N THR A 141 19.97 -20.07 2.72
CA THR A 141 19.72 -19.13 1.61
C THR A 141 19.97 -19.74 0.23
N LEU A 142 20.78 -20.80 0.12
CA LEU A 142 20.96 -21.57 -1.12
C LEU A 142 19.77 -22.50 -1.42
N CYS A 143 18.98 -22.91 -0.41
CA CYS A 143 17.74 -23.66 -0.59
C CYS A 143 16.63 -22.74 -1.16
N LYS A 144 16.62 -22.57 -2.48
CA LYS A 144 15.66 -21.68 -3.17
C LYS A 144 14.23 -22.22 -3.04
N ASN A 145 13.28 -21.34 -2.69
CA ASN A 145 11.83 -21.58 -2.63
C ASN A 145 11.33 -22.63 -1.63
N ALA A 146 12.18 -23.15 -0.75
CA ALA A 146 11.78 -24.11 0.27
C ALA A 146 11.31 -23.41 1.55
N GLU A 147 10.21 -23.89 2.13
CA GLU A 147 9.86 -23.60 3.53
C GLU A 147 10.88 -24.29 4.44
N ALA A 148 11.33 -23.63 5.51
CA ALA A 148 12.24 -24.27 6.47
C ALA A 148 11.55 -24.51 7.81
N ILE A 149 11.51 -25.76 8.27
CA ILE A 149 11.09 -26.12 9.62
C ILE A 149 12.32 -26.21 10.51
N CYS A 150 12.36 -25.38 11.56
CA CYS A 150 13.43 -25.41 12.54
C CYS A 150 12.86 -25.84 13.88
N VAL A 151 13.43 -26.92 14.44
CA VAL A 151 13.11 -27.38 15.79
C VAL A 151 14.38 -27.31 16.62
N TYR A 152 14.34 -26.59 17.74
CA TYR A 152 15.53 -26.38 18.57
C TYR A 152 15.17 -26.34 20.04
N GLU A 153 16.12 -26.76 20.87
CA GLU A 153 16.06 -26.57 22.32
C GLU A 153 16.57 -25.15 22.65
N LYS A 154 15.82 -24.41 23.47
CA LYS A 154 16.18 -23.08 23.97
C LYS A 154 17.42 -23.22 24.85
N ARG A 155 18.43 -22.42 24.53
CA ARG A 155 19.72 -22.47 25.21
C ARG A 155 19.77 -21.39 26.29
N ASP A 156 20.10 -21.80 27.51
CA ASP A 156 20.09 -20.92 28.69
C ASP A 156 21.49 -20.69 29.31
N ILE A 157 22.51 -21.45 28.90
CA ILE A 157 23.89 -21.33 29.41
C ILE A 157 24.95 -21.54 28.31
N GLY A 158 26.07 -20.82 28.43
CA GLY A 158 27.28 -21.05 27.62
C GLY A 158 27.22 -20.55 26.18
N GLU A 159 28.10 -21.11 25.34
CA GLU A 159 28.26 -20.76 23.93
C GLU A 159 27.00 -20.97 23.07
N PRO A 160 26.16 -22.02 23.28
CA PRO A 160 24.93 -22.19 22.50
C PRO A 160 23.92 -21.04 22.62
N VAL A 161 23.91 -20.29 23.74
CA VAL A 161 23.09 -19.07 23.89
C VAL A 161 23.52 -17.99 22.89
N ILE A 162 24.84 -17.85 22.70
CA ILE A 162 25.44 -16.87 21.79
C ILE A 162 25.15 -17.30 20.34
N ALA A 163 25.27 -18.59 20.05
CA ALA A 163 24.91 -19.16 18.74
C ALA A 163 23.43 -18.93 18.41
N GLN A 164 22.52 -19.20 19.35
CA GLN A 164 21.09 -18.98 19.20
C GLN A 164 20.77 -17.50 18.94
N LYS A 165 21.32 -16.58 19.74
CA LYS A 165 21.13 -15.15 19.54
C LYS A 165 21.66 -14.71 18.17
N SER A 166 22.89 -15.12 17.82
CA SER A 166 23.49 -14.77 16.52
C SER A 166 22.69 -15.33 15.36
N PHE A 167 22.10 -16.52 15.48
CA PHE A 167 21.26 -17.10 14.44
C PHE A 167 20.03 -16.23 14.22
N PHE A 168 19.27 -15.92 15.27
CA PHE A 168 18.05 -15.13 15.13
C PHE A 168 18.30 -13.68 14.68
N ASP A 169 19.36 -13.03 15.17
CA ASP A 169 19.74 -11.67 14.74
C ASP A 169 20.06 -11.60 13.22
N LYS A 170 20.57 -12.70 12.64
CA LYS A 170 20.97 -12.77 11.23
C LYS A 170 19.89 -13.35 10.33
N ILE A 171 19.22 -14.42 10.75
CA ILE A 171 18.22 -15.13 9.92
C ILE A 171 16.98 -14.29 9.67
N VAL A 172 16.61 -13.38 10.59
CA VAL A 172 15.47 -12.46 10.42
C VAL A 172 15.68 -11.47 9.28
N GLN A 173 16.89 -11.34 8.75
CA GLN A 173 17.11 -10.62 7.50
C GLN A 173 16.52 -11.45 6.36
N TYR A 174 16.75 -12.76 6.31
CA TYR A 174 16.35 -13.59 5.17
C TYR A 174 15.01 -14.31 5.32
N TYR A 175 14.46 -14.43 6.55
CA TYR A 175 13.24 -15.19 6.84
C TYR A 175 12.35 -14.47 7.88
N ASP A 176 11.04 -14.55 7.71
CA ASP A 176 10.04 -14.37 8.76
C ASP A 176 10.10 -15.61 9.66
N VAL A 177 10.15 -15.39 10.98
CA VAL A 177 10.21 -16.45 11.98
C VAL A 177 8.83 -16.59 12.60
N ILE A 178 8.12 -17.67 12.27
CA ILE A 178 6.76 -17.94 12.72
C ILE A 178 6.79 -19.09 13.73
N LEU A 179 6.26 -18.86 14.94
CA LEU A 179 6.10 -19.93 15.92
C LEU A 179 4.94 -20.85 15.52
N VAL A 180 5.16 -22.17 15.55
CA VAL A 180 4.09 -23.14 15.34
C VAL A 180 3.21 -23.18 16.59
N PRO A 181 1.88 -23.00 16.47
CA PRO A 181 0.99 -22.97 17.63
C PRO A 181 0.87 -24.36 18.28
N ASP A 182 0.68 -24.40 19.59
CA ASP A 182 0.56 -25.64 20.38
C ASP A 182 -0.53 -26.59 19.85
N SER A 183 -1.58 -26.07 19.21
CA SER A 183 -2.62 -26.87 18.57
C SER A 183 -2.12 -27.78 17.45
N GLU A 184 -1.02 -27.40 16.80
CA GLU A 184 -0.34 -28.18 15.76
C GLU A 184 0.71 -29.15 16.33
N LEU A 185 0.98 -29.11 17.64
CA LEU A 185 1.93 -29.98 18.33
C LEU A 185 1.22 -31.16 19.00
N HIS A 186 1.98 -32.24 19.28
CA HIS A 186 1.44 -33.42 19.96
C HIS A 186 1.30 -33.16 21.47
N PRO A 187 0.14 -33.43 22.12
CA PRO A 187 -0.10 -33.06 23.53
C PRO A 187 0.98 -33.51 24.53
N ASP A 188 1.50 -34.73 24.34
CA ASP A 188 2.53 -35.31 25.22
C ASP A 188 3.96 -34.81 24.91
N TYR A 189 4.16 -34.17 23.75
CA TYR A 189 5.46 -33.66 23.28
C TYR A 189 5.44 -32.14 23.01
N SER A 190 4.33 -31.46 23.29
CA SER A 190 4.12 -30.01 23.11
C SER A 190 4.40 -29.21 24.39
N CYS A 191 4.46 -29.87 25.54
CA CYS A 191 4.42 -29.22 26.86
C CYS A 191 5.79 -28.97 27.50
N CYS A 192 6.81 -28.60 26.73
CA CYS A 192 8.09 -28.20 27.32
C CYS A 192 8.43 -26.77 26.93
N ASP A 193 8.56 -25.87 27.92
CA ASP A 193 9.03 -24.49 27.74
C ASP A 193 10.44 -24.42 27.09
N GLU A 194 11.14 -25.55 27.01
CA GLU A 194 12.53 -25.68 26.57
C GLU A 194 12.67 -26.00 25.08
N ILE A 195 11.66 -26.49 24.35
CA ILE A 195 11.78 -26.81 22.90
C ILE A 195 10.82 -25.95 22.08
N SER A 196 11.28 -25.45 20.93
CA SER A 196 10.48 -24.62 20.03
C SER A 196 10.47 -25.16 18.61
N VAL A 197 9.27 -25.20 18.01
CA VAL A 197 9.04 -25.52 16.60
C VAL A 197 8.68 -24.21 15.88
N ILE A 198 9.49 -23.82 14.92
CA ILE A 198 9.28 -22.60 14.13
C ILE A 198 9.29 -22.90 12.63
N LYS A 199 8.51 -22.11 11.89
CA LYS A 199 8.55 -22.01 10.43
C LYS A 199 9.35 -20.79 10.05
N LEU A 200 10.39 -21.00 9.24
CA LEU A 200 11.16 -19.94 8.61
C LEU A 200 10.58 -19.73 7.21
N ILE A 201 9.84 -18.63 7.03
CA ILE A 201 9.25 -18.26 5.75
C ILE A 201 10.14 -17.22 5.10
N ARG A 202 10.73 -17.53 3.94
CA ARG A 202 11.74 -16.67 3.32
C ARG A 202 11.20 -15.26 3.05
N LYS A 203 11.88 -14.24 3.61
CA LYS A 203 11.67 -12.83 3.27
C LYS A 203 12.17 -12.59 1.87
N TYR A 204 11.43 -11.77 1.14
CA TYR A 204 11.87 -11.26 -0.14
C TYR A 204 12.87 -10.10 0.10
N ILE A 205 14.12 -10.41 0.46
CA ILE A 205 15.19 -9.41 0.53
C ILE A 205 15.97 -9.36 -0.79
N ASN A 206 15.99 -8.18 -1.40
CA ASN A 206 16.92 -7.82 -2.47
C ASN A 206 18.32 -7.59 -1.89
N VAL A 207 19.22 -8.56 -2.00
CA VAL A 207 20.67 -8.31 -1.88
C VAL A 207 21.23 -8.07 -3.27
N LEU A 208 21.53 -6.81 -3.61
CA LEU A 208 22.34 -6.48 -4.77
C LEU A 208 23.81 -6.68 -4.41
N LEU A 209 24.42 -7.76 -4.89
CA LEU A 209 25.87 -7.92 -4.98
C LEU A 209 26.28 -8.15 -6.44
N SER A 210 27.33 -7.42 -6.82
CA SER A 210 28.19 -7.43 -8.01
C SER A 210 27.89 -8.36 -9.20
N GLU A 211 28.08 -7.77 -10.38
CA GLU A 211 28.18 -8.35 -11.73
C GLU A 211 28.83 -9.76 -11.79
N SER A 212 28.01 -10.81 -11.75
CA SER A 212 28.09 -12.01 -12.61
C SER A 212 26.99 -13.01 -12.20
N ASP A 213 25.98 -13.18 -13.04
CA ASP A 213 24.98 -14.26 -13.07
C ASP A 213 24.50 -14.90 -11.74
N THR A 214 23.37 -14.44 -11.21
CA THR A 214 22.06 -15.16 -11.21
C THR A 214 21.08 -14.65 -10.14
N ALA A 215 19.83 -14.48 -10.58
CA ALA A 215 18.57 -14.43 -9.82
C ALA A 215 18.35 -13.24 -8.87
N ALA A 216 17.84 -12.14 -9.45
CA ALA A 216 17.06 -11.14 -8.72
C ALA A 216 15.92 -11.83 -7.94
N MET A 217 15.87 -11.65 -6.62
CA MET A 217 14.76 -12.12 -5.79
C MET A 217 13.76 -10.97 -5.60
N MET A 218 12.58 -11.16 -6.16
CA MET A 218 11.60 -10.11 -6.42
C MET A 218 10.66 -9.96 -5.20
N TYR A 219 10.61 -8.76 -4.64
CA TYR A 219 9.58 -8.38 -3.68
C TYR A 219 8.22 -8.40 -4.40
N ARG A 220 7.30 -9.26 -3.96
CA ARG A 220 5.99 -9.47 -4.60
C ARG A 220 4.91 -8.67 -3.90
N ASP A 221 4.15 -7.90 -4.68
CA ASP A 221 2.99 -7.14 -4.20
C ASP A 221 1.90 -8.11 -3.67
N PRO A 222 1.56 -8.07 -2.37
CA PRO A 222 0.54 -8.96 -1.79
C PRO A 222 -0.88 -8.62 -2.29
N SER A 223 -1.08 -7.47 -2.92
CA SER A 223 -2.39 -6.98 -3.36
C SER A 223 -2.78 -7.41 -4.79
N THR A 224 -1.99 -8.28 -5.42
CA THR A 224 -2.28 -8.83 -6.77
C THR A 224 -2.13 -10.35 -6.82
N SER A 225 -3.06 -11.00 -7.53
CA SER A 225 -3.00 -12.41 -7.90
C SER A 225 -2.30 -12.64 -9.24
N SER A 226 -2.02 -11.57 -9.99
CA SER A 226 -1.37 -11.65 -11.30
C SER A 226 0.04 -12.24 -11.22
N ASN A 227 0.49 -12.77 -12.35
CA ASN A 227 1.83 -13.30 -12.53
C ASN A 227 2.74 -12.31 -13.29
N TYR A 228 2.71 -11.05 -12.87
CA TYR A 228 3.43 -9.94 -13.47
C TYR A 228 4.97 -10.09 -13.44
N GLU A 229 5.49 -11.01 -12.63
CA GLU A 229 6.92 -11.37 -12.58
C GLU A 229 7.32 -12.28 -13.76
N GLU A 230 6.35 -12.96 -14.36
CA GLU A 230 6.56 -13.89 -15.48
C GLU A 230 6.26 -13.24 -16.83
N ILE A 231 5.48 -12.15 -16.84
CA ILE A 231 4.97 -11.49 -18.03
C ILE A 231 5.01 -9.98 -17.85
N LYS A 232 5.60 -9.29 -18.82
CA LYS A 232 5.57 -7.83 -18.92
C LYS A 232 4.42 -7.37 -19.80
N VAL A 233 3.55 -6.53 -19.27
CA VAL A 233 2.58 -5.78 -20.07
C VAL A 233 3.23 -4.51 -20.60
N THR A 234 3.13 -4.24 -21.90
CA THR A 234 3.73 -3.05 -22.52
C THR A 234 2.69 -2.03 -22.97
N HIS A 235 1.52 -2.50 -23.39
CA HIS A 235 0.48 -1.65 -23.97
C HIS A 235 -0.93 -2.23 -23.82
N TYR A 236 -1.89 -1.36 -23.52
CA TYR A 236 -3.32 -1.64 -23.57
C TYR A 236 -4.01 -0.86 -24.70
N PHE A 237 -4.92 -1.50 -25.42
CA PHE A 237 -5.90 -0.81 -26.26
C PHE A 237 -7.31 -1.10 -25.74
N LEU A 238 -8.01 -0.04 -25.34
CA LEU A 238 -9.35 -0.10 -24.74
C LEU A 238 -10.39 0.32 -25.79
N ASP A 239 -11.35 -0.54 -26.13
CA ASP A 239 -12.51 -0.17 -26.95
C ASP A 239 -13.78 -0.35 -26.13
N TRP A 240 -14.33 0.75 -25.65
CA TRP A 240 -15.40 0.78 -24.66
C TRP A 240 -16.64 1.49 -25.18
N LYS A 241 -17.80 0.94 -24.83
CA LYS A 241 -19.10 1.61 -24.90
C LYS A 241 -19.64 1.79 -23.49
N VAL A 242 -19.99 3.02 -23.14
CA VAL A 242 -20.57 3.37 -21.84
C VAL A 242 -22.07 3.49 -21.96
N ASP A 243 -22.78 2.74 -21.13
CA ASP A 243 -24.24 2.72 -21.06
C ASP A 243 -24.71 3.27 -19.71
N PHE A 244 -25.38 4.43 -19.73
CA PHE A 244 -25.87 5.09 -18.53
C PHE A 244 -27.17 4.50 -18.00
N ASP A 245 -27.97 3.83 -18.83
CA ASP A 245 -29.23 3.21 -18.42
C ASP A 245 -28.93 1.91 -17.67
N GLU A 246 -28.03 1.09 -18.22
CA GLU A 246 -27.54 -0.15 -17.60
C GLU A 246 -26.47 0.10 -16.53
N LYS A 247 -25.88 1.31 -16.49
CA LYS A 247 -24.77 1.73 -15.61
C LYS A 247 -23.57 0.78 -15.71
N LYS A 248 -23.14 0.50 -16.94
CA LYS A 248 -22.02 -0.41 -17.22
C LYS A 248 -21.16 0.06 -18.38
N ILE A 249 -19.92 -0.43 -18.41
CA ILE A 249 -19.03 -0.35 -19.56
C ILE A 249 -19.01 -1.74 -20.21
N THR A 250 -19.18 -1.80 -21.52
CA THR A 250 -19.08 -3.04 -22.32
C THR A 250 -18.09 -2.83 -23.45
N GLY A 251 -17.24 -3.81 -23.70
CA GLY A 251 -16.28 -3.71 -24.80
C GLY A 251 -15.15 -4.70 -24.68
N SER A 252 -13.96 -4.28 -25.12
CA SER A 252 -12.77 -5.12 -25.07
C SER A 252 -11.54 -4.38 -24.57
N THR A 253 -10.61 -5.18 -24.07
CA THR A 253 -9.24 -4.76 -23.80
C THR A 253 -8.32 -5.66 -24.60
N SER A 254 -7.53 -5.06 -25.48
CA SER A 254 -6.38 -5.75 -26.07
C SER A 254 -5.14 -5.47 -25.24
N VAL A 255 -4.39 -6.52 -24.88
CA VAL A 255 -3.18 -6.40 -24.06
C VAL A 255 -1.99 -6.93 -24.85
N THR A 256 -0.94 -6.11 -24.98
CA THR A 256 0.35 -6.54 -25.53
C THR A 256 1.23 -7.04 -24.39
N LEU A 257 1.64 -8.30 -24.48
CA LEU A 257 2.33 -9.05 -23.44
C LEU A 257 3.65 -9.58 -23.97
N LYS A 258 4.70 -9.50 -23.15
CA LYS A 258 6.00 -10.11 -23.42
C LYS A 258 6.34 -11.09 -22.30
N ALA A 259 6.58 -12.35 -22.64
CA ALA A 259 7.01 -13.36 -21.69
C ALA A 259 8.43 -13.04 -21.17
N LEU A 260 8.61 -13.01 -19.86
CA LEU A 260 9.91 -12.80 -19.20
C LEU A 260 10.65 -14.12 -18.94
N LYS A 261 9.93 -15.23 -19.01
CA LYS A 261 10.42 -16.61 -18.98
C LYS A 261 9.41 -17.51 -19.67
N SER A 262 9.73 -18.79 -19.88
CA SER A 262 8.77 -19.74 -20.45
C SER A 262 7.50 -19.82 -19.59
N VAL A 263 6.33 -19.56 -20.18
CA VAL A 263 5.05 -19.50 -19.46
C VAL A 263 3.90 -19.97 -20.35
N ASP A 264 2.98 -20.75 -19.80
CA ASP A 264 1.82 -21.35 -20.51
C ASP A 264 0.47 -20.74 -20.09
N LYS A 265 0.50 -19.75 -19.19
CA LYS A 265 -0.69 -19.06 -18.69
C LYS A 265 -0.44 -17.59 -18.40
N VAL A 266 -1.47 -16.78 -18.59
CA VAL A 266 -1.48 -15.37 -18.18
C VAL A 266 -2.52 -15.20 -17.09
N ILE A 267 -2.15 -14.53 -16.00
CA ILE A 267 -3.04 -14.28 -14.88
C ILE A 267 -3.28 -12.78 -14.74
N PHE A 268 -4.55 -12.38 -14.80
CA PHE A 268 -5.00 -11.02 -14.53
C PHE A 268 -5.83 -10.97 -13.25
N ASP A 269 -5.85 -9.79 -12.63
CA ASP A 269 -6.80 -9.45 -11.58
C ASP A 269 -8.12 -8.98 -12.21
N THR A 270 -9.23 -9.39 -11.61
CA THR A 270 -10.58 -8.90 -11.92
C THR A 270 -11.34 -8.63 -10.62
N HIS A 271 -12.39 -7.81 -10.68
CA HIS A 271 -13.35 -7.70 -9.59
C HIS A 271 -14.78 -7.63 -10.15
N SER A 272 -15.44 -8.78 -10.14
CA SER A 272 -16.82 -9.00 -10.61
C SER A 272 -17.06 -8.65 -12.08
N LEU A 273 -16.03 -8.73 -12.93
CA LEU A 273 -16.16 -8.54 -14.37
C LEU A 273 -16.82 -9.76 -15.03
N GLU A 274 -17.73 -9.52 -15.98
CA GLU A 274 -18.30 -10.58 -16.82
C GLU A 274 -17.42 -10.78 -18.05
N ILE A 275 -16.59 -11.82 -18.07
CA ILE A 275 -15.74 -12.16 -19.22
C ILE A 275 -16.57 -12.92 -20.26
N SER A 276 -16.64 -12.38 -21.49
CA SER A 276 -17.40 -13.00 -22.58
C SER A 276 -16.52 -13.87 -23.47
N SER A 277 -15.30 -13.43 -23.80
CA SER A 277 -14.34 -14.23 -24.56
C SER A 277 -12.91 -13.75 -24.37
N VAL A 278 -11.96 -14.66 -24.54
CA VAL A 278 -10.52 -14.37 -24.56
C VAL A 278 -9.95 -14.96 -25.84
N LYS A 279 -9.24 -14.15 -26.62
CA LYS A 279 -8.69 -14.55 -27.92
C LYS A 279 -7.21 -14.24 -28.04
N LEU A 280 -6.49 -15.12 -28.73
CA LEU A 280 -5.13 -14.91 -29.19
C LEU A 280 -5.08 -15.16 -30.69
N ASN A 281 -4.66 -14.16 -31.49
CA ASN A 281 -4.65 -14.23 -32.95
C ASN A 281 -6.00 -14.67 -33.56
N GLY A 282 -7.11 -14.23 -32.95
CA GLY A 282 -8.47 -14.58 -33.37
C GLY A 282 -8.97 -15.97 -32.93
N GLN A 283 -8.13 -16.78 -32.29
CA GLN A 283 -8.53 -18.09 -31.74
C GLN A 283 -8.95 -17.95 -30.28
N ASP A 284 -10.07 -18.58 -29.92
CA ASP A 284 -10.57 -18.60 -28.54
C ASP A 284 -9.65 -19.43 -27.62
N LEU A 285 -9.41 -18.89 -26.43
CA LEU A 285 -8.64 -19.54 -25.37
C LEU A 285 -9.56 -19.98 -24.22
N LYS A 286 -9.12 -21.04 -23.52
CA LYS A 286 -9.75 -21.44 -22.26
C LYS A 286 -9.30 -20.51 -21.15
N TYR A 287 -10.21 -20.18 -20.24
CA TYR A 287 -9.90 -19.39 -19.05
C TYR A 287 -10.73 -19.86 -17.86
N ASP A 288 -10.22 -19.61 -16.66
CA ASP A 288 -10.88 -19.84 -15.39
C ASP A 288 -10.91 -18.56 -14.56
N VAL A 289 -11.99 -18.34 -13.81
CA VAL A 289 -12.12 -17.25 -12.84
C VAL A 289 -12.25 -17.86 -11.45
N THR A 290 -11.33 -17.53 -10.55
CA THR A 290 -11.28 -18.09 -9.18
C THR A 290 -11.24 -16.97 -8.15
N ALA A 291 -11.94 -17.12 -7.02
CA ALA A 291 -11.97 -16.09 -5.99
C ALA A 291 -10.59 -15.91 -5.31
N GLY A 292 -10.24 -14.67 -5.00
CA GLY A 292 -8.99 -14.27 -4.34
C GLY A 292 -9.23 -13.18 -3.29
N THR A 293 -10.11 -13.44 -2.33
CA THR A 293 -10.43 -12.49 -1.24
C THR A 293 -9.20 -12.12 -0.41
N PRO A 294 -8.99 -10.84 0.00
CA PRO A 294 -9.86 -9.67 -0.24
C PRO A 294 -9.62 -8.94 -1.58
N ILE A 295 -8.71 -9.44 -2.44
CA ILE A 295 -8.18 -8.72 -3.60
C ILE A 295 -8.92 -9.01 -4.93
N GLY A 296 -10.18 -9.46 -4.89
CA GLY A 296 -10.98 -9.76 -6.10
C GLY A 296 -10.75 -11.17 -6.67
N GLU A 297 -11.10 -11.41 -7.93
CA GLU A 297 -10.91 -12.70 -8.58
C GLU A 297 -9.64 -12.76 -9.45
N LYS A 298 -9.14 -13.97 -9.62
CA LYS A 298 -8.02 -14.34 -10.48
C LYS A 298 -8.54 -14.90 -11.80
N LEU A 299 -8.33 -14.16 -12.89
CA LEU A 299 -8.59 -14.62 -14.27
C LEU A 299 -7.34 -15.31 -14.81
N THR A 300 -7.39 -16.64 -14.94
CA THR A 300 -6.30 -17.46 -15.50
C THR A 300 -6.62 -17.83 -16.94
N ILE A 301 -5.80 -17.37 -17.88
CA ILE A 301 -5.94 -17.66 -19.32
C ILE A 301 -4.91 -18.71 -19.69
N HIS A 302 -5.36 -19.85 -20.23
CA HIS A 302 -4.50 -20.96 -20.63
C HIS A 302 -4.13 -20.84 -22.11
N MET A 303 -2.86 -21.03 -22.43
CA MET A 303 -2.35 -20.95 -23.80
C MET A 303 -1.22 -21.93 -24.06
N SER A 304 -0.81 -22.06 -25.32
CA SER A 304 0.43 -22.77 -25.64
C SER A 304 1.63 -22.02 -25.03
N PRO A 305 2.66 -22.73 -24.54
CA PRO A 305 3.82 -22.08 -23.92
C PRO A 305 4.42 -20.99 -24.80
N LEU A 306 4.56 -19.79 -24.22
CA LEU A 306 5.31 -18.68 -24.79
C LEU A 306 6.77 -18.83 -24.39
N SER A 307 7.66 -18.67 -25.36
CA SER A 307 9.11 -18.66 -25.08
C SER A 307 9.52 -17.32 -24.44
N GLU A 308 10.61 -17.33 -23.67
CA GLU A 308 11.18 -16.08 -23.14
C GLU A 308 11.42 -15.05 -24.25
N GLY A 309 10.99 -13.82 -24.01
CA GLY A 309 11.08 -12.71 -24.96
C GLY A 309 9.99 -12.69 -26.03
N GLN A 310 9.17 -13.74 -26.17
CA GLN A 310 8.07 -13.79 -27.11
C GLN A 310 7.00 -12.76 -26.75
N GLU A 311 6.56 -11.98 -27.74
CA GLU A 311 5.49 -11.00 -27.60
C GLU A 311 4.20 -11.51 -28.27
N VAL A 312 3.07 -11.31 -27.60
CA VAL A 312 1.74 -11.67 -28.09
C VAL A 312 0.72 -10.60 -27.73
N ARG A 313 -0.40 -10.56 -28.46
CA ARG A 313 -1.54 -9.70 -28.17
C ARG A 313 -2.77 -10.53 -27.84
N LEU A 314 -3.26 -10.40 -26.60
CA LEU A 314 -4.53 -10.97 -26.18
C LEU A 314 -5.65 -9.96 -26.38
N GLU A 315 -6.83 -10.44 -26.75
CA GLU A 315 -8.06 -9.66 -26.77
C GLU A 315 -9.04 -10.27 -25.77
N ILE A 316 -9.52 -9.47 -24.82
CA ILE A 316 -10.47 -9.88 -23.80
C ILE A 316 -11.74 -9.04 -23.97
N ASN A 317 -12.86 -9.70 -24.25
CA ASN A 317 -14.18 -9.06 -24.34
C ASN A 317 -14.90 -9.27 -23.02
N TYR A 318 -15.46 -8.20 -22.45
CA TYR A 318 -16.07 -8.24 -21.13
C TYR A 318 -17.07 -7.09 -20.90
N SER A 319 -17.78 -7.15 -19.77
CA SER A 319 -18.53 -6.01 -19.25
C SER A 319 -18.31 -5.80 -17.74
N THR A 320 -18.43 -4.56 -17.30
CA THR A 320 -18.36 -4.23 -15.87
C THR A 320 -19.68 -4.54 -15.18
N PRO A 321 -19.69 -4.91 -13.89
CA PRO A 321 -20.92 -5.01 -13.13
C PRO A 321 -21.53 -3.62 -12.93
N LYS A 322 -22.84 -3.57 -12.65
CA LYS A 322 -23.59 -2.33 -12.39
C LYS A 322 -23.03 -1.52 -11.21
N ASN A 323 -22.45 -2.22 -10.25
CA ASN A 323 -21.87 -1.70 -9.02
C ASN A 323 -20.35 -1.89 -8.99
N ALA A 324 -19.68 -1.73 -10.13
CA ALA A 324 -18.22 -1.79 -10.22
C ALA A 324 -17.58 -0.86 -9.20
N ALA A 325 -16.62 -1.38 -8.42
CA ALA A 325 -16.04 -0.69 -7.27
C ALA A 325 -15.40 0.65 -7.68
N ALA A 326 -14.77 0.67 -8.85
CA ALA A 326 -14.11 1.86 -9.38
C ALA A 326 -15.04 2.88 -10.03
N LEU A 327 -16.28 2.53 -10.40
CA LEU A 327 -17.13 3.38 -11.24
C LEU A 327 -18.30 3.97 -10.47
N GLN A 328 -18.51 5.27 -10.66
CA GLN A 328 -19.61 6.00 -10.03
C GLN A 328 -20.49 6.64 -11.09
N PHE A 329 -21.60 5.97 -11.38
CA PHE A 329 -22.67 6.49 -12.24
C PHE A 329 -23.63 7.35 -11.42
N LEU A 330 -23.71 8.63 -11.76
CA LEU A 330 -24.60 9.60 -11.16
C LEU A 330 -25.79 9.89 -12.08
N ASP A 331 -26.98 9.83 -11.49
CA ASP A 331 -28.19 10.35 -12.13
C ASP A 331 -28.09 11.88 -12.22
N LYS A 332 -28.81 12.48 -13.17
CA LYS A 332 -28.68 13.92 -13.43
C LYS A 332 -28.94 14.78 -12.19
N GLU A 333 -29.84 14.37 -11.30
CA GLU A 333 -30.21 15.09 -10.08
C GLU A 333 -29.03 15.28 -9.10
N LEU A 334 -27.98 14.45 -9.23
CA LEU A 334 -26.75 14.48 -8.42
C LEU A 334 -25.63 15.34 -9.03
N THR A 335 -25.85 15.89 -10.22
CA THR A 335 -24.92 16.80 -10.91
C THR A 335 -25.18 18.26 -10.52
N ALA A 336 -24.21 19.14 -10.69
CA ALA A 336 -24.34 20.56 -10.35
C ALA A 336 -25.40 21.25 -11.22
N ASP A 337 -25.42 20.97 -12.52
CA ASP A 337 -26.35 21.56 -13.48
C ASP A 337 -27.73 20.89 -13.50
N LYS A 338 -27.83 19.65 -13.01
CA LYS A 338 -29.04 18.80 -13.06
C LYS A 338 -29.55 18.50 -14.47
N LYS A 339 -28.69 18.64 -15.48
CA LYS A 339 -29.06 18.53 -16.91
C LYS A 339 -28.82 17.16 -17.52
N ALA A 340 -27.78 16.46 -17.10
CA ALA A 340 -27.31 15.22 -17.73
C ALA A 340 -26.74 14.27 -16.67
N PRO A 341 -26.73 12.95 -16.92
CA PRO A 341 -26.03 12.01 -16.05
C PRO A 341 -24.51 12.22 -16.12
N TYR A 342 -23.79 11.64 -15.15
CA TYR A 342 -22.35 11.78 -15.02
C TYR A 342 -21.71 10.45 -14.62
N LEU A 343 -20.52 10.15 -15.13
CA LEU A 343 -19.71 9.00 -14.72
C LEU A 343 -18.31 9.50 -14.40
N PHE A 344 -17.73 9.01 -13.32
CA PHE A 344 -16.28 9.08 -13.11
C PHE A 344 -15.76 7.81 -12.46
N SER A 345 -14.45 7.56 -12.62
CA SER A 345 -13.75 6.46 -11.97
C SER A 345 -12.89 6.90 -10.79
N GLN A 346 -12.56 5.95 -9.91
CA GLN A 346 -11.50 6.04 -8.90
C GLN A 346 -10.83 4.67 -8.82
N CYS A 347 -9.57 4.55 -9.27
CA CYS A 347 -8.89 3.27 -9.39
C CYS A 347 -7.91 2.96 -8.26
N GLN A 348 -7.32 3.97 -7.62
CA GLN A 348 -6.45 3.77 -6.46
C GLN A 348 -7.27 3.26 -5.26
N ALA A 349 -6.84 2.21 -4.54
CA ALA A 349 -5.59 1.44 -4.74
C ALA A 349 -5.69 0.38 -5.85
N ILE A 350 -6.65 -0.55 -5.73
CA ILE A 350 -6.71 -1.80 -6.49
C ILE A 350 -8.04 -1.97 -7.23
N HIS A 351 -8.63 -0.88 -7.69
CA HIS A 351 -9.98 -0.88 -8.25
C HIS A 351 -9.98 -0.91 -9.79
N ALA A 352 -8.84 -0.72 -10.46
CA ALA A 352 -8.76 -0.82 -11.92
C ALA A 352 -9.19 -2.20 -12.44
N ARG A 353 -8.95 -3.27 -11.66
CA ARG A 353 -9.47 -4.63 -11.90
C ARG A 353 -11.00 -4.74 -11.96
N SER A 354 -11.74 -3.73 -11.47
CA SER A 354 -13.20 -3.64 -11.59
C SER A 354 -13.66 -2.89 -12.86
N ILE A 355 -12.73 -2.31 -13.63
CA ILE A 355 -12.99 -1.67 -14.93
C ILE A 355 -12.46 -2.51 -16.09
N MET A 356 -11.29 -3.15 -15.94
CA MET A 356 -10.69 -3.99 -16.98
C MET A 356 -9.87 -5.13 -16.37
N PRO A 357 -9.78 -6.30 -17.03
CA PRO A 357 -8.81 -7.32 -16.64
C PRO A 357 -7.40 -6.78 -16.83
N CYS A 358 -6.62 -6.70 -15.75
CA CYS A 358 -5.27 -6.14 -15.78
C CYS A 358 -4.36 -6.77 -14.72
N MET A 359 -3.05 -6.56 -14.84
CA MET A 359 -2.12 -6.88 -13.76
C MET A 359 -2.14 -5.69 -12.80
N ASP A 360 -3.07 -5.73 -11.84
CA ASP A 360 -3.49 -4.55 -11.10
C ASP A 360 -2.59 -4.30 -9.89
N THR A 361 -1.34 -3.97 -10.20
CA THR A 361 -0.27 -3.68 -9.25
C THR A 361 0.50 -2.45 -9.72
N PRO A 362 0.94 -1.56 -8.82
CA PRO A 362 1.75 -0.41 -9.22
C PRO A 362 3.14 -0.82 -9.73
N SER A 363 3.57 -2.09 -9.55
CA SER A 363 4.78 -2.65 -10.17
C SER A 363 4.71 -2.74 -11.71
N VAL A 364 3.51 -2.80 -12.29
CA VAL A 364 3.33 -2.90 -13.73
C VAL A 364 2.98 -1.53 -14.30
N LYS A 365 3.84 -1.00 -15.17
CA LYS A 365 3.56 0.21 -15.94
C LYS A 365 3.37 -0.11 -17.42
N SER A 366 2.37 0.50 -18.03
CA SER A 366 2.02 0.28 -19.44
C SER A 366 1.52 1.56 -20.09
N THR A 367 1.73 1.68 -21.40
CA THR A 367 1.07 2.73 -22.20
C THR A 367 -0.35 2.30 -22.54
N TYR A 368 -1.22 3.24 -22.89
CA TYR A 368 -2.53 2.85 -23.43
C TYR A 368 -3.06 3.79 -24.50
N ASP A 369 -3.83 3.20 -25.42
CA ASP A 369 -4.74 3.90 -26.30
C ASP A 369 -6.17 3.53 -25.92
N ALA A 370 -7.10 4.47 -26.07
CA ALA A 370 -8.51 4.21 -25.77
C ALA A 370 -9.42 4.79 -26.83
N LYS A 371 -10.50 4.07 -27.10
CA LYS A 371 -11.64 4.48 -27.90
C LYS A 371 -12.88 4.30 -27.06
N VAL A 372 -13.54 5.41 -26.71
CA VAL A 372 -14.69 5.40 -25.81
C VAL A 372 -15.90 5.99 -26.51
N THR A 373 -16.96 5.19 -26.61
CA THR A 373 -18.24 5.59 -27.21
C THR A 373 -19.25 5.89 -26.11
N VAL A 374 -19.81 7.09 -26.15
CA VAL A 374 -20.77 7.62 -25.17
C VAL A 374 -21.98 8.23 -25.89
N PRO A 375 -23.14 8.42 -25.21
CA PRO A 375 -24.26 9.15 -25.79
C PRO A 375 -23.87 10.57 -26.26
N SER A 376 -24.44 11.02 -27.38
CA SER A 376 -24.19 12.37 -27.89
C SER A 376 -24.61 13.46 -26.90
N GLY A 377 -23.87 14.56 -26.88
CA GLY A 377 -24.06 15.66 -25.93
C GLY A 377 -23.26 15.52 -24.63
N LEU A 378 -22.61 14.37 -24.41
CA LEU A 378 -21.66 14.18 -23.32
C LEU A 378 -20.22 14.29 -23.82
N VAL A 379 -19.35 14.82 -22.96
CA VAL A 379 -17.90 14.86 -23.14
C VAL A 379 -17.30 13.72 -22.35
N CYS A 380 -16.39 12.97 -22.99
CA CYS A 380 -15.55 11.97 -22.33
C CYS A 380 -14.14 12.54 -22.20
N LEU A 381 -13.52 12.37 -21.04
CA LEU A 381 -12.12 12.62 -20.79
C LEU A 381 -11.51 11.40 -20.10
N MET A 382 -10.20 11.22 -20.24
CA MET A 382 -9.43 10.16 -19.59
C MET A 382 -8.10 10.71 -19.08
N SER A 383 -7.37 9.92 -18.29
CA SER A 383 -5.98 10.16 -17.88
C SER A 383 -4.97 10.06 -19.05
N ALA A 384 -5.24 10.77 -20.15
CA ALA A 384 -4.56 10.68 -21.44
C ALA A 384 -4.80 11.93 -22.31
N ILE A 385 -4.03 12.07 -23.38
CA ILE A 385 -4.21 13.14 -24.37
C ILE A 385 -5.31 12.75 -25.38
N GLY A 386 -6.35 13.59 -25.51
CA GLY A 386 -7.39 13.42 -26.51
C GLY A 386 -6.90 13.72 -27.94
N LYS A 387 -7.24 12.85 -28.90
CA LYS A 387 -6.82 12.93 -30.31
C LYS A 387 -7.95 13.29 -31.26
N GLU A 388 -9.04 12.51 -31.24
CA GLU A 388 -10.15 12.64 -32.19
C GLU A 388 -11.51 12.54 -31.48
N LYS A 389 -12.51 13.24 -32.04
CA LYS A 389 -13.94 13.14 -31.69
C LYS A 389 -14.72 12.83 -32.97
N LYS A 390 -15.53 11.76 -32.97
CA LYS A 390 -16.40 11.37 -34.09
C LYS A 390 -17.83 11.16 -33.62
N GLU A 391 -18.77 11.84 -34.26
CA GLU A 391 -20.21 11.69 -33.97
C GLU A 391 -20.82 10.67 -34.95
N ASN A 392 -21.60 9.72 -34.43
CA ASN A 392 -22.27 8.70 -35.24
C ASN A 392 -23.57 8.23 -34.58
N GLY A 393 -24.71 8.43 -35.26
CA GLY A 393 -25.98 7.78 -34.91
C GLY A 393 -26.41 7.93 -33.45
N GLY A 394 -26.37 9.15 -32.90
CA GLY A 394 -26.76 9.43 -31.51
C GLY A 394 -25.69 9.15 -30.45
N ASN A 395 -24.50 8.69 -30.87
CA ASN A 395 -23.33 8.51 -30.01
C ASN A 395 -22.17 9.39 -30.47
N THR A 396 -21.23 9.63 -29.56
CA THR A 396 -19.93 10.24 -29.83
C THR A 396 -18.82 9.31 -29.38
N THR A 397 -17.86 9.05 -30.26
CA THR A 397 -16.65 8.31 -29.97
C THR A 397 -15.47 9.26 -29.78
N TYR A 398 -14.77 9.12 -28.66
CA TYR A 398 -13.55 9.84 -28.32
C TYR A 398 -12.35 8.90 -28.41
N THR A 399 -11.22 9.38 -28.92
CA THR A 399 -9.96 8.62 -28.98
C THR A 399 -8.89 9.31 -28.14
N PHE A 400 -8.18 8.54 -27.32
CA PHE A 400 -7.15 9.00 -26.39
C PHE A 400 -5.85 8.22 -26.57
N ASN A 401 -4.75 8.85 -26.15
CA ASN A 401 -3.42 8.25 -26.12
C ASN A 401 -2.67 8.69 -24.86
N GLN A 402 -2.20 7.72 -24.10
CA GLN A 402 -1.27 7.88 -22.99
C GLN A 402 0.09 7.29 -23.39
N PRO A 403 1.01 8.12 -23.92
CA PRO A 403 2.29 7.65 -24.42
C PRO A 403 3.31 7.38 -23.31
N VAL A 404 3.08 7.88 -22.09
CA VAL A 404 3.94 7.60 -20.93
C VAL A 404 3.39 6.38 -20.21
N ALA A 405 4.24 5.40 -19.91
CA ALA A 405 3.80 4.19 -19.21
C ALA A 405 3.36 4.52 -17.77
N ILE A 406 2.15 4.09 -17.41
CA ILE A 406 1.53 4.33 -16.10
C ILE A 406 1.09 3.02 -15.45
N PRO A 407 1.06 2.94 -14.10
CA PRO A 407 0.38 1.87 -13.39
C PRO A 407 -1.14 1.91 -13.59
N SER A 408 -1.79 0.75 -13.45
CA SER A 408 -3.25 0.58 -13.65
C SER A 408 -4.11 1.50 -12.78
N TYR A 409 -3.67 1.79 -11.55
CA TYR A 409 -4.41 2.63 -10.61
C TYR A 409 -4.56 4.10 -11.08
N LEU A 410 -3.76 4.54 -12.06
CA LEU A 410 -3.82 5.88 -12.66
C LEU A 410 -4.74 5.95 -13.89
N LEU A 411 -5.35 4.84 -14.29
CA LEU A 411 -6.38 4.83 -15.32
C LEU A 411 -7.60 5.58 -14.82
N ALA A 412 -8.00 6.63 -15.53
CA ALA A 412 -9.20 7.39 -15.22
C ALA A 412 -10.09 7.62 -16.42
N ILE A 413 -11.39 7.70 -16.15
CA ILE A 413 -12.43 8.10 -17.10
C ILE A 413 -13.41 9.03 -16.40
N VAL A 414 -13.83 10.08 -17.10
CA VAL A 414 -14.93 10.96 -16.69
C VAL A 414 -15.80 11.29 -17.89
N ILE A 415 -17.12 11.16 -17.73
CA ILE A 415 -18.11 11.44 -18.78
C ILE A 415 -19.25 12.27 -18.19
N GLY A 416 -19.59 13.37 -18.85
CA GLY A 416 -20.72 14.19 -18.43
C GLY A 416 -20.94 15.39 -19.33
N HIS A 417 -21.82 16.29 -18.90
CA HIS A 417 -22.00 17.60 -19.54
C HIS A 417 -20.91 18.56 -19.04
N ILE A 418 -19.78 18.58 -19.72
CA ILE A 418 -18.54 19.23 -19.27
C ILE A 418 -18.08 20.24 -20.32
N GLU A 419 -17.63 21.41 -19.88
CA GLU A 419 -16.99 22.44 -20.68
C GLU A 419 -15.53 22.65 -20.29
N LYS A 420 -14.73 23.18 -21.24
CA LYS A 420 -13.32 23.54 -21.05
C LYS A 420 -13.16 25.05 -20.89
N ARG A 421 -12.23 25.46 -20.04
CA ARG A 421 -11.57 26.78 -20.11
C ARG A 421 -10.06 26.61 -20.03
N GLU A 422 -9.34 27.24 -20.95
CA GLU A 422 -7.87 27.25 -20.92
C GLU A 422 -7.38 28.17 -19.78
N ILE A 423 -6.36 27.71 -19.06
CA ILE A 423 -5.61 28.48 -18.07
C ILE A 423 -4.28 28.94 -18.68
N SER A 424 -3.59 28.06 -19.41
CA SER A 424 -2.34 28.33 -20.13
C SER A 424 -2.31 27.52 -21.44
N SER A 425 -1.18 27.51 -22.15
CA SER A 425 -1.01 26.67 -23.35
C SER A 425 -1.03 25.16 -23.04
N ARG A 426 -0.77 24.76 -21.79
CA ARG A 426 -0.68 23.36 -21.36
C ARG A 426 -1.54 23.01 -20.15
N CYS A 427 -2.31 23.97 -19.64
CA CYS A 427 -3.24 23.76 -18.52
C CYS A 427 -4.64 24.24 -18.86
N ALA A 428 -5.64 23.45 -18.51
CA ALA A 428 -7.05 23.82 -18.58
C ALA A 428 -7.82 23.32 -17.36
N VAL A 429 -9.01 23.87 -17.17
CA VAL A 429 -10.01 23.32 -16.26
C VAL A 429 -11.22 22.83 -17.05
N TRP A 430 -11.75 21.69 -16.63
CA TRP A 430 -12.94 21.04 -17.14
C TRP A 430 -13.97 20.92 -16.02
N CYS A 431 -15.22 21.32 -16.25
CA CYS A 431 -16.32 21.08 -15.30
C CYS A 431 -17.68 21.40 -15.92
N GLU A 432 -18.74 21.24 -15.12
CA GLU A 432 -20.10 21.58 -15.55
C GLU A 432 -20.23 23.09 -15.89
N PRO A 433 -21.03 23.47 -16.90
CA PRO A 433 -21.09 24.85 -17.40
C PRO A 433 -21.37 25.92 -16.34
N SER A 434 -22.20 25.62 -15.32
CA SER A 434 -22.54 26.61 -14.28
C SER A 434 -21.37 27.06 -13.40
N ILE A 435 -20.28 26.29 -13.34
CA ILE A 435 -19.14 26.56 -12.47
C ILE A 435 -17.81 26.77 -13.21
N VAL A 436 -17.82 26.72 -14.55
CA VAL A 436 -16.57 26.70 -15.32
C VAL A 436 -15.75 27.98 -15.24
N ASP A 437 -16.42 29.14 -15.20
CA ASP A 437 -15.72 30.42 -15.10
C ASP A 437 -15.21 30.69 -13.68
N SER A 438 -15.94 30.26 -12.64
CA SER A 438 -15.45 30.33 -11.25
C SER A 438 -14.28 29.37 -11.04
N ALA A 439 -14.34 28.15 -11.58
CA ALA A 439 -13.25 27.19 -11.53
C ALA A 439 -12.00 27.70 -12.26
N LYS A 440 -12.16 28.31 -13.45
CA LYS A 440 -11.04 28.95 -14.16
C LYS A 440 -10.41 30.06 -13.33
N TRP A 441 -11.24 30.89 -12.69
CA TRP A 441 -10.74 31.95 -11.83
C TRP A 441 -10.00 31.41 -10.61
N GLU A 442 -10.50 30.33 -10.00
CA GLU A 442 -9.89 29.69 -8.83
C GLU A 442 -8.50 29.14 -9.17
N PHE A 443 -8.40 28.39 -10.25
CA PHE A 443 -7.20 27.63 -10.63
C PHE A 443 -6.26 28.36 -11.61
N GLU A 444 -6.42 29.67 -11.78
CA GLU A 444 -5.62 30.46 -12.71
C GLU A 444 -4.10 30.38 -12.44
N SER A 445 -3.69 30.12 -11.19
CA SER A 445 -2.28 29.96 -10.81
C SER A 445 -1.66 28.60 -11.15
N THR A 446 -2.41 27.65 -11.71
CA THR A 446 -1.94 26.27 -11.97
C THR A 446 -0.62 26.22 -12.75
N GLU A 447 -0.49 27.02 -13.81
CA GLU A 447 0.77 27.09 -14.60
C GLU A 447 1.95 27.56 -13.76
N LYS A 448 1.76 28.56 -12.89
CA LYS A 448 2.82 29.06 -12.00
C LYS A 448 3.25 28.00 -10.99
N ILE A 449 2.30 27.24 -10.44
CA ILE A 449 2.57 26.14 -9.51
C ILE A 449 3.35 25.04 -10.23
N LEU A 450 2.92 24.68 -11.45
CA LEU A 450 3.59 23.68 -12.29
C LEU A 450 5.05 24.08 -12.60
N GLN A 451 5.28 25.33 -13.02
CA GLN A 451 6.63 25.85 -13.26
C GLN A 451 7.50 25.85 -12.00
N THR A 452 6.89 26.13 -10.84
CA THR A 452 7.60 26.08 -9.55
C THR A 452 8.01 24.65 -9.22
N ALA A 453 7.12 23.67 -9.44
CA ALA A 453 7.42 22.25 -9.28
C ALA A 453 8.52 21.80 -10.24
N GLU A 454 8.48 22.22 -11.51
CA GLU A 454 9.53 21.93 -12.50
C GLU A 454 10.91 22.42 -12.06
N GLY A 455 10.96 23.60 -11.43
CA GLY A 455 12.20 24.18 -10.88
C GLY A 455 12.81 23.38 -9.73
N ILE A 456 12.00 22.58 -9.01
CA ILE A 456 12.45 21.76 -7.87
C ILE A 456 12.72 20.32 -8.31
N ALA A 457 11.80 19.71 -9.06
CA ALA A 457 11.75 18.29 -9.34
C ALA A 457 12.32 17.89 -10.72
N GLY A 458 12.48 18.85 -11.64
CA GLY A 458 12.89 18.61 -13.03
C GLY A 458 11.73 18.75 -14.03
N PRO A 459 11.95 18.48 -15.33
CA PRO A 459 10.98 18.79 -16.38
C PRO A 459 9.67 17.99 -16.26
N TYR A 460 8.54 18.62 -16.60
CA TYR A 460 7.24 17.95 -16.69
C TYR A 460 7.14 17.11 -17.97
N ARG A 461 6.79 15.82 -17.86
CA ARG A 461 6.89 14.84 -18.97
C ARG A 461 5.56 14.39 -19.58
N TRP A 462 4.43 14.94 -19.15
CA TRP A 462 3.10 14.42 -19.49
C TRP A 462 2.35 15.24 -20.56
N GLY A 463 3.01 16.25 -21.14
CA GLY A 463 2.42 17.14 -22.13
C GLY A 463 1.50 18.18 -21.51
N ARG A 464 0.25 17.81 -21.21
CA ARG A 464 -0.75 18.70 -20.58
C ARG A 464 -0.91 18.40 -19.10
N TYR A 465 -1.32 19.40 -18.33
CA TYR A 465 -1.79 19.28 -16.96
C TYR A 465 -3.16 19.96 -16.87
N ASP A 466 -4.22 19.20 -17.13
CA ASP A 466 -5.59 19.68 -17.01
C ASP A 466 -6.19 19.26 -15.66
N LEU A 467 -7.14 20.04 -15.16
CA LEU A 467 -7.93 19.77 -13.96
C LEU A 467 -9.37 19.45 -14.38
N VAL A 468 -10.04 18.49 -13.74
CA VAL A 468 -11.49 18.32 -13.83
C VAL A 468 -12.12 18.45 -12.46
N VAL A 469 -13.01 19.45 -12.31
CA VAL A 469 -13.81 19.61 -11.09
C VAL A 469 -14.99 18.67 -11.18
N LEU A 470 -14.99 17.66 -10.31
CA LEU A 470 -16.05 16.67 -10.26
C LEU A 470 -17.32 17.21 -9.60
N PRO A 471 -18.46 16.51 -9.72
CA PRO A 471 -19.70 16.90 -9.06
C PRO A 471 -19.55 17.00 -7.53
N PRO A 472 -20.44 17.75 -6.83
CA PRO A 472 -20.39 17.93 -5.38
C PRO A 472 -20.40 16.65 -4.54
N THR A 473 -20.88 15.55 -5.13
CA THR A 473 -20.93 14.22 -4.53
C THR A 473 -19.58 13.52 -4.48
N PHE A 474 -18.52 14.03 -5.14
CA PHE A 474 -17.19 13.42 -5.11
C PHE A 474 -16.66 13.28 -3.66
N PRO A 475 -16.33 12.07 -3.18
CA PRO A 475 -16.06 11.83 -1.76
C PRO A 475 -14.62 12.14 -1.32
N PHE A 476 -13.69 12.38 -2.26
CA PHE A 476 -12.24 12.57 -2.00
C PHE A 476 -11.78 14.02 -2.17
N GLY A 477 -10.47 14.27 -1.96
CA GLY A 477 -9.85 15.59 -2.13
C GLY A 477 -9.44 15.85 -3.59
N GLY A 478 -8.51 15.04 -4.09
CA GLY A 478 -8.08 15.00 -5.47
C GLY A 478 -7.64 13.59 -5.86
N MET A 479 -7.23 13.42 -7.12
CA MET A 479 -6.58 12.22 -7.63
C MET A 479 -5.66 12.62 -8.79
N GLU A 480 -4.42 12.15 -8.74
CA GLU A 480 -3.27 12.56 -9.56
C GLU A 480 -3.25 11.96 -10.98
N ASN A 481 -4.43 11.63 -11.51
CA ASN A 481 -4.62 11.03 -12.82
C ASN A 481 -3.81 11.78 -13.91
N PRO A 482 -2.83 11.14 -14.57
CA PRO A 482 -1.92 11.80 -15.50
C PRO A 482 -2.66 12.56 -16.59
N CYS A 483 -2.18 13.76 -16.91
CA CYS A 483 -2.79 14.70 -17.85
C CYS A 483 -4.13 15.32 -17.42
N LEU A 484 -4.87 14.74 -16.46
CA LEU A 484 -6.22 15.14 -16.08
C LEU A 484 -6.50 14.88 -14.59
N THR A 485 -5.97 15.73 -13.71
CA THR A 485 -6.18 15.62 -12.27
C THR A 485 -7.65 15.82 -11.90
N PHE A 486 -8.20 14.92 -11.08
CA PHE A 486 -9.56 15.07 -10.55
C PHE A 486 -9.50 15.91 -9.28
N VAL A 487 -10.41 16.87 -9.13
CA VAL A 487 -10.50 17.71 -7.92
C VAL A 487 -11.92 17.86 -7.41
N THR A 488 -12.06 17.96 -6.09
CA THR A 488 -13.32 18.27 -5.43
C THR A 488 -13.79 19.71 -5.68
N PRO A 489 -15.09 19.97 -5.86
CA PRO A 489 -15.60 21.34 -5.94
C PRO A 489 -15.49 22.09 -4.61
N THR A 490 -15.16 21.40 -3.50
CA THR A 490 -14.89 22.07 -2.22
C THR A 490 -13.62 22.94 -2.23
N LEU A 491 -12.80 22.86 -3.29
CA LEU A 491 -11.68 23.77 -3.55
C LEU A 491 -12.10 25.13 -4.13
N LEU A 492 -13.34 25.26 -4.63
CA LEU A 492 -13.86 26.52 -5.20
C LEU A 492 -14.25 27.49 -4.08
N SER A 493 -13.27 27.99 -3.34
CA SER A 493 -13.48 28.90 -2.20
C SER A 493 -13.77 30.34 -2.62
N GLY A 494 -13.52 30.71 -3.89
CA GLY A 494 -13.73 32.06 -4.42
C GLY A 494 -12.69 33.07 -3.95
N ASP A 495 -11.58 32.61 -3.39
CA ASP A 495 -10.47 33.42 -2.88
C ASP A 495 -9.07 32.78 -3.08
N ARG A 496 -9.00 31.63 -3.77
CA ARG A 496 -7.80 30.82 -4.04
C ARG A 496 -7.13 30.20 -2.82
N SER A 497 -7.80 30.21 -1.68
CA SER A 497 -7.24 29.75 -0.41
C SER A 497 -7.04 28.24 -0.31
N LEU A 498 -7.63 27.45 -1.21
CA LEU A 498 -7.53 25.99 -1.26
C LEU A 498 -6.81 25.45 -2.51
N VAL A 499 -6.16 26.35 -3.27
CA VAL A 499 -5.38 25.96 -4.46
C VAL A 499 -4.12 25.18 -4.09
N ASN A 500 -3.76 25.13 -2.80
CA ASN A 500 -2.68 24.30 -2.28
C ASN A 500 -2.85 22.81 -2.62
N VAL A 501 -4.09 22.30 -2.64
CA VAL A 501 -4.37 20.91 -3.08
C VAL A 501 -3.91 20.68 -4.52
N VAL A 502 -3.96 21.68 -5.40
CA VAL A 502 -3.44 21.55 -6.77
C VAL A 502 -1.92 21.34 -6.78
N ALA A 503 -1.18 21.90 -5.82
CA ALA A 503 0.27 21.68 -5.74
C ALA A 503 0.61 20.24 -5.35
N HIS A 504 -0.20 19.60 -4.50
CA HIS A 504 -0.09 18.19 -4.15
C HIS A 504 -0.23 17.31 -5.40
N GLU A 505 -1.33 17.50 -6.14
CA GLU A 505 -1.57 16.71 -7.36
C GLU A 505 -0.54 16.99 -8.46
N ILE A 506 -0.02 18.22 -8.55
CA ILE A 506 1.10 18.55 -9.44
C ILE A 506 2.35 17.76 -9.02
N ALA A 507 2.69 17.72 -7.74
CA ALA A 507 3.88 17.03 -7.23
C ALA A 507 3.88 15.53 -7.58
N HIS A 508 2.71 14.87 -7.54
CA HIS A 508 2.55 13.48 -7.97
C HIS A 508 2.98 13.20 -9.41
N SER A 509 3.00 14.21 -10.28
CA SER A 509 3.53 14.10 -11.64
C SER A 509 4.98 13.60 -11.69
N TRP A 510 5.72 13.74 -10.60
CA TRP A 510 7.04 13.14 -10.41
C TRP A 510 7.00 11.99 -9.38
N THR A 511 6.41 12.22 -8.21
CA THR A 511 6.44 11.30 -7.05
C THR A 511 5.12 10.54 -6.95
N GLY A 512 5.04 9.38 -7.59
CA GLY A 512 3.84 8.58 -7.74
C GLY A 512 3.64 8.19 -9.19
N ASN A 513 3.51 9.16 -10.10
CA ASN A 513 3.25 8.87 -11.51
C ASN A 513 4.52 8.44 -12.24
N LEU A 514 5.60 9.22 -12.10
CA LEU A 514 6.85 8.99 -12.82
C LEU A 514 7.73 7.96 -12.09
N VAL A 515 7.97 8.15 -10.80
CA VAL A 515 8.56 7.16 -9.88
C VAL A 515 7.45 6.62 -9.00
N THR A 516 7.17 5.33 -9.05
CA THR A 516 6.02 4.73 -8.35
C THR A 516 6.49 3.78 -7.26
N ASN A 517 5.71 3.63 -6.20
CA ASN A 517 5.84 2.50 -5.25
C ASN A 517 5.66 1.14 -5.97
N ALA A 518 6.47 0.13 -5.62
CA ALA A 518 6.33 -1.21 -6.21
C ALA A 518 5.11 -1.99 -5.67
N SER A 519 4.63 -1.65 -4.48
CA SER A 519 3.41 -2.18 -3.87
C SER A 519 2.79 -1.12 -2.94
N TRP A 520 1.59 -1.39 -2.45
CA TRP A 520 0.92 -0.53 -1.47
C TRP A 520 1.60 -0.50 -0.09
N GLU A 521 2.46 -1.46 0.24
CA GLU A 521 3.28 -1.38 1.48
C GLU A 521 4.32 -0.26 1.41
N HIS A 522 4.74 0.11 0.19
CA HIS A 522 5.68 1.20 -0.06
C HIS A 522 4.99 2.53 -0.41
N PHE A 523 3.69 2.67 -0.12
CA PHE A 523 2.90 3.82 -0.53
C PHE A 523 3.43 5.18 -0.02
N TRP A 524 4.17 5.18 1.09
CA TRP A 524 4.86 6.39 1.57
C TRP A 524 5.88 6.98 0.55
N LEU A 525 6.42 6.16 -0.36
CA LEU A 525 7.30 6.65 -1.43
C LEU A 525 6.57 7.54 -2.44
N ASN A 526 5.26 7.35 -2.59
CA ASN A 526 4.41 8.29 -3.30
C ASN A 526 4.09 9.45 -2.36
N GLU A 527 3.34 9.19 -1.30
CA GLU A 527 2.67 10.24 -0.54
C GLU A 527 3.59 11.09 0.34
N GLY A 528 4.55 10.46 1.01
CA GLY A 528 5.54 11.17 1.82
C GLY A 528 6.38 12.12 0.97
N PHE A 529 6.78 11.66 -0.23
CA PHE A 529 7.49 12.48 -1.20
C PHE A 529 6.63 13.59 -1.81
N THR A 530 5.38 13.30 -2.15
CA THR A 530 4.45 14.29 -2.69
C THR A 530 4.19 15.40 -1.69
N VAL A 531 3.87 15.08 -0.43
CA VAL A 531 3.68 16.10 0.62
C VAL A 531 4.96 16.89 0.87
N PHE A 532 6.12 16.24 0.81
CA PHE A 532 7.40 16.93 0.93
C PHE A 532 7.65 17.92 -0.23
N LEU A 533 7.35 17.53 -1.46
CA LEU A 533 7.48 18.38 -2.65
C LEU A 533 6.41 19.49 -2.69
N GLU A 534 5.16 19.18 -2.36
CA GLU A 534 4.05 20.12 -2.18
C GLU A 534 4.45 21.28 -1.27
N ARG A 535 4.91 20.95 -0.05
CA ARG A 535 5.31 21.95 0.94
C ARG A 535 6.53 22.77 0.47
N LYS A 536 7.43 22.18 -0.31
CA LYS A 536 8.52 22.94 -0.96
C LYS A 536 8.00 23.92 -2.03
N ILE A 537 7.01 23.52 -2.82
CA ILE A 537 6.35 24.40 -3.79
C ILE A 537 5.69 25.58 -3.06
N HIS A 538 4.96 25.33 -1.98
CA HIS A 538 4.42 26.40 -1.14
C HIS A 538 5.51 27.27 -0.54
N GLY A 539 6.60 26.68 -0.05
CA GLY A 539 7.76 27.41 0.45
C GLY A 539 8.37 28.37 -0.58
N ARG A 540 8.39 28.00 -1.87
CA ARG A 540 8.84 28.89 -2.96
C ARG A 540 7.81 29.97 -3.30
N LEU A 541 6.52 29.71 -3.12
CA LEU A 541 5.44 30.65 -3.44
C LEU A 541 5.12 31.64 -2.31
N GLN A 542 5.23 31.20 -1.05
CA GLN A 542 4.77 31.93 0.14
C GLN A 542 5.91 32.21 1.14
N GLY A 543 7.00 31.45 1.08
CA GLY A 543 8.18 31.61 1.93
C GLY A 543 8.45 30.38 2.80
N GLU A 544 9.72 30.21 3.17
CA GLU A 544 10.18 29.07 3.99
C GLU A 544 9.46 28.91 5.34
N PRO A 545 9.10 29.99 6.07
CA PRO A 545 8.31 29.83 7.29
C PRO A 545 6.96 29.14 7.08
N GLU A 546 6.29 29.35 5.93
CA GLU A 546 5.01 28.69 5.64
C GLU A 546 5.21 27.18 5.38
N ARG A 547 6.28 26.79 4.66
CA ARG A 547 6.64 25.37 4.47
C ARG A 547 6.82 24.66 5.82
N GLN A 548 7.54 25.30 6.74
CA GLN A 548 7.80 24.74 8.06
C GLN A 548 6.54 24.70 8.94
N PHE A 549 5.70 25.74 8.85
CA PHE A 549 4.39 25.77 9.51
C PHE A 549 3.48 24.65 9.04
N GLU A 550 3.33 24.44 7.74
CA GLU A 550 2.53 23.34 7.18
C GLU A 550 3.09 21.97 7.59
N SER A 551 4.42 21.83 7.63
CA SER A 551 5.09 20.61 8.12
C SER A 551 4.82 20.34 9.60
N GLU A 552 4.86 21.39 10.44
CA GLU A 552 4.53 21.26 11.86
C GLU A 552 3.05 20.90 12.06
N CYS A 553 2.13 21.54 11.32
CA CYS A 553 0.70 21.20 11.34
C CYS A 553 0.45 19.73 10.98
N GLY A 554 1.07 19.25 9.91
CA GLY A 554 0.96 17.85 9.47
C GLY A 554 1.40 16.86 10.55
N TYR A 555 2.51 17.16 11.22
CA TYR A 555 3.05 16.33 12.30
C TYR A 555 2.20 16.39 13.59
N ASP A 556 1.97 17.59 14.11
CA ASP A 556 1.33 17.79 15.42
C ASP A 556 -0.17 17.48 15.42
N GLU A 557 -0.81 17.58 14.25
CA GLU A 557 -2.25 17.42 14.11
C GLU A 557 -2.60 16.18 13.30
N ALA A 558 -2.32 16.16 11.99
CA ALA A 558 -2.81 15.13 11.09
C ALA A 558 -2.22 13.74 11.42
N LEU A 559 -0.91 13.64 11.64
CA LEU A 559 -0.26 12.38 12.03
C LEU A 559 -0.68 11.93 13.42
N THR A 560 -0.67 12.84 14.39
CA THR A 560 -1.05 12.55 15.78
C THR A 560 -2.49 12.04 15.88
N VAL A 561 -3.43 12.63 15.11
CA VAL A 561 -4.83 12.19 15.08
C VAL A 561 -4.95 10.80 14.44
N ALA A 562 -4.26 10.53 13.33
CA ALA A 562 -4.31 9.21 12.70
C ALA A 562 -3.74 8.11 13.60
N VAL A 563 -2.56 8.33 14.19
CA VAL A 563 -1.94 7.37 15.12
C VAL A 563 -2.86 7.11 16.31
N LYS A 564 -3.46 8.14 16.92
CA LYS A 564 -4.43 7.96 18.01
C LYS A 564 -5.71 7.24 17.58
N THR A 565 -6.15 7.42 16.34
CA THR A 565 -7.37 6.79 15.81
C THR A 565 -7.19 5.28 15.63
N PHE A 566 -6.01 4.85 15.17
CA PHE A 566 -5.67 3.42 15.07
C PHE A 566 -5.21 2.81 16.38
N GLY A 567 -4.49 3.58 17.20
CA GLY A 567 -3.75 3.13 18.37
C GLY A 567 -2.25 3.04 18.11
N ASP A 568 -1.44 3.36 19.13
CA ASP A 568 0.02 3.55 19.01
C ASP A 568 0.79 2.29 18.56
N SER A 569 0.22 1.10 18.75
CA SER A 569 0.84 -0.19 18.40
C SER A 569 0.27 -0.82 17.14
N HIS A 570 -0.63 -0.14 16.42
CA HIS A 570 -1.35 -0.71 15.29
C HIS A 570 -0.47 -0.82 14.03
N GLU A 571 -0.62 -1.90 13.26
CA GLU A 571 0.16 -2.20 12.03
C GLU A 571 0.18 -1.02 11.04
N PHE A 572 -0.99 -0.46 10.74
CA PHE A 572 -1.15 0.67 9.80
C PHE A 572 -0.61 2.03 10.31
N THR A 573 0.05 2.06 11.46
CA THR A 573 0.84 3.24 11.90
C THR A 573 2.33 3.12 11.58
N LYS A 574 2.77 1.97 11.04
CA LYS A 574 4.09 1.81 10.43
C LYS A 574 4.17 2.57 9.12
N LEU A 575 5.38 2.94 8.71
CA LEU A 575 5.60 3.57 7.40
C LEU A 575 5.58 2.54 6.26
N ILE A 576 6.02 1.31 6.56
CA ILE A 576 5.89 0.12 5.70
C ILE A 576 5.03 -0.91 6.46
N PRO A 577 3.70 -0.93 6.26
CA PRO A 577 2.83 -1.93 6.83
C PRO A 577 2.92 -3.26 6.08
N ASP A 578 2.59 -4.38 6.74
CA ASP A 578 2.29 -5.66 6.09
C ASP A 578 0.83 -5.69 5.60
N LEU A 579 0.62 -5.91 4.31
CA LEU A 579 -0.70 -5.96 3.68
C LEU A 579 -1.13 -7.37 3.26
N ARG A 580 -0.40 -8.42 3.66
CA ARG A 580 -0.79 -9.81 3.37
C ARG A 580 -2.14 -10.13 3.98
N GLY A 581 -3.11 -10.47 3.12
CA GLY A 581 -4.47 -10.80 3.53
C GLY A 581 -5.32 -9.59 3.96
N ALA A 582 -4.83 -8.36 3.78
CA ALA A 582 -5.56 -7.12 4.05
C ALA A 582 -6.08 -6.47 2.77
N ASP A 583 -7.15 -5.68 2.90
CA ASP A 583 -7.56 -4.74 1.86
C ASP A 583 -6.67 -3.48 1.97
N PRO A 584 -5.97 -3.04 0.91
CA PRO A 584 -5.17 -1.81 0.94
C PRO A 584 -5.95 -0.57 1.40
N ASP A 585 -7.26 -0.51 1.13
CA ASP A 585 -8.10 0.63 1.55
C ASP A 585 -8.19 0.73 3.09
N ASP A 586 -8.00 -0.36 3.83
CA ASP A 586 -8.00 -0.36 5.31
C ASP A 586 -6.74 0.32 5.89
N ALA A 587 -5.63 0.35 5.15
CA ALA A 587 -4.38 0.98 5.55
C ALA A 587 -4.33 2.48 5.22
N PHE A 588 -5.25 2.97 4.38
CA PHE A 588 -5.25 4.36 3.93
C PHE A 588 -5.56 5.34 5.07
N SER A 589 -4.63 6.26 5.31
CA SER A 589 -4.68 7.25 6.37
C SER A 589 -3.68 8.37 6.11
N SER A 590 -3.57 9.37 6.99
CA SER A 590 -2.52 10.39 6.93
C SER A 590 -1.13 9.89 7.36
N VAL A 591 -0.98 8.63 7.79
CA VAL A 591 0.32 8.07 8.21
C VAL A 591 1.36 8.10 7.09
N PRO A 592 1.16 7.47 5.91
CA PRO A 592 2.17 7.46 4.84
C PRO A 592 2.53 8.87 4.33
N TYR A 593 1.56 9.79 4.34
CA TYR A 593 1.72 11.20 4.00
C TYR A 593 2.64 11.92 4.99
N GLU A 594 2.23 11.95 6.26
CA GLU A 594 2.87 12.84 7.25
C GLU A 594 4.10 12.21 7.90
N LYS A 595 4.08 10.90 8.20
CA LYS A 595 5.26 10.18 8.71
C LYS A 595 6.34 10.12 7.62
N GLY A 596 5.96 9.93 6.37
CA GLY A 596 6.87 9.97 5.22
C GLY A 596 7.48 11.35 4.99
N SER A 597 6.64 12.41 4.96
CA SER A 597 7.12 13.79 4.80
C SER A 597 8.03 14.23 5.96
N ALA A 598 7.67 13.91 7.20
CA ALA A 598 8.50 14.18 8.38
C ALA A 598 9.85 13.43 8.34
N PHE A 599 9.85 12.21 7.79
CA PHE A 599 11.08 11.45 7.62
C PHE A 599 12.02 12.12 6.61
N LEU A 600 11.49 12.50 5.44
CA LEU A 600 12.25 13.23 4.42
C LEU A 600 12.76 14.58 4.92
N PHE A 601 11.95 15.29 5.72
CA PHE A 601 12.37 16.54 6.36
C PHE A 601 13.54 16.31 7.34
N THR A 602 13.49 15.24 8.14
CA THR A 602 14.59 14.86 9.05
C THR A 602 15.88 14.56 8.28
N LEU A 603 15.77 13.83 7.17
CA LEU A 603 16.89 13.52 6.29
C LEU A 603 17.44 14.80 5.64
N GLU A 604 16.60 15.69 5.14
CA GLU A 604 17.01 16.99 4.60
C GLU A 604 17.85 17.79 5.62
N GLN A 605 17.37 17.89 6.86
CA GLN A 605 18.08 18.60 7.92
C GLN A 605 19.45 17.98 8.22
N SER A 606 19.53 16.65 8.25
CA SER A 606 20.74 15.92 8.60
C SER A 606 21.76 15.87 7.44
N LEU A 607 21.28 15.87 6.19
CA LEU A 607 22.10 15.69 5.00
C LEU A 607 22.59 16.98 4.35
N GLY A 608 22.37 18.13 4.99
CA GLY A 608 22.96 19.41 4.59
C GLY A 608 21.97 20.44 4.05
N GLY A 609 20.70 20.31 4.39
CA GLY A 609 19.66 21.29 4.11
C GLY A 609 19.01 21.14 2.74
N PRO A 610 18.05 22.03 2.43
CA PRO A 610 17.14 21.89 1.30
C PRO A 610 17.84 21.84 -0.05
N GLU A 611 18.90 22.64 -0.27
CA GLU A 611 19.61 22.66 -1.56
C GLU A 611 20.26 21.30 -1.89
N LYS A 612 20.96 20.70 -0.92
CA LYS A 612 21.62 19.40 -1.12
C LYS A 612 20.61 18.26 -1.28
N PHE A 613 19.50 18.33 -0.58
CA PHE A 613 18.45 17.33 -0.69
C PHE A 613 17.64 17.49 -1.99
N GLU A 614 17.43 18.70 -2.49
CA GLU A 614 16.83 18.95 -3.82
C GLU A 614 17.73 18.44 -4.95
N ASP A 615 19.05 18.56 -4.83
CA ASP A 615 19.99 17.95 -5.78
C ASP A 615 19.85 16.41 -5.83
N PHE A 616 19.70 15.78 -4.66
CA PHE A 616 19.40 14.35 -4.56
C PHE A 616 18.05 14.02 -5.20
N LEU A 617 16.99 14.76 -4.83
CA LEU A 617 15.63 14.54 -5.30
C LEU A 617 15.55 14.53 -6.83
N ARG A 618 16.18 15.50 -7.51
CA ARG A 618 16.22 15.57 -8.98
C ARG A 618 16.91 14.36 -9.60
N LYS A 619 18.02 13.90 -9.02
CA LYS A 619 18.77 12.74 -9.53
C LYS A 619 18.04 11.42 -9.26
N TYR A 620 17.39 11.30 -8.10
CA TYR A 620 16.52 10.19 -7.76
C TYR A 620 15.35 10.09 -8.74
N ILE A 621 14.64 11.19 -8.98
CA ILE A 621 13.52 11.27 -9.94
C ILE A 621 13.98 10.90 -11.35
N GLU A 622 15.11 11.45 -11.80
CA GLU A 622 15.65 11.17 -13.13
C GLU A 622 16.02 9.68 -13.28
N LYS A 623 16.71 9.11 -12.29
CA LYS A 623 17.19 7.73 -12.32
C LYS A 623 16.06 6.71 -12.35
N TYR A 624 15.01 6.93 -11.55
CA TYR A 624 13.90 5.99 -11.42
C TYR A 624 12.67 6.39 -12.24
N ALA A 625 12.81 7.37 -13.15
CA ALA A 625 11.73 7.75 -14.03
C ALA A 625 11.21 6.54 -14.83
N HIS A 626 9.89 6.40 -14.89
CA HIS A 626 9.18 5.27 -15.52
C HIS A 626 9.38 3.91 -14.83
N GLN A 627 9.86 3.89 -13.59
CA GLN A 627 10.05 2.66 -12.80
C GLN A 627 9.16 2.65 -11.56
N SER A 628 9.00 1.45 -11.00
CA SER A 628 8.38 1.22 -9.71
C SER A 628 9.42 0.64 -8.74
N ILE A 629 9.51 1.17 -7.52
CA ILE A 629 10.60 0.88 -6.59
C ILE A 629 10.11 0.55 -5.17
N THR A 630 10.92 -0.18 -4.42
CA THR A 630 10.71 -0.45 -2.99
C THR A 630 11.46 0.55 -2.13
N THR A 631 11.14 0.59 -0.83
CA THR A 631 11.88 1.41 0.15
C THR A 631 13.37 1.08 0.16
N ASP A 632 13.75 -0.20 -0.01
CA ASP A 632 15.14 -0.61 0.00
C ASP A 632 15.93 -0.05 -1.18
N VAL A 633 15.33 -0.06 -2.39
CA VAL A 633 15.93 0.54 -3.59
C VAL A 633 16.15 2.04 -3.36
N TRP A 634 15.15 2.75 -2.84
CA TRP A 634 15.29 4.16 -2.49
C TRP A 634 16.38 4.41 -1.45
N LYS A 635 16.41 3.62 -0.36
CA LYS A 635 17.39 3.74 0.71
C LYS A 635 18.80 3.51 0.18
N GLN A 636 19.01 2.50 -0.65
CA GLN A 636 20.29 2.24 -1.31
C GLN A 636 20.73 3.43 -2.18
N GLU A 637 19.81 4.04 -2.92
CA GLU A 637 20.13 5.25 -3.69
C GLU A 637 20.57 6.40 -2.79
N LEU A 638 19.88 6.61 -1.66
CA LEU A 638 20.23 7.64 -0.70
C LEU A 638 21.65 7.43 -0.15
N TYR A 639 21.98 6.18 0.23
CA TYR A 639 23.32 5.80 0.69
C TYR A 639 24.39 6.00 -0.38
N SER A 640 24.10 5.60 -1.62
CA SER A 640 25.00 5.79 -2.75
C SER A 640 25.27 7.28 -3.01
N TYR A 641 24.22 8.10 -3.04
CA TYR A 641 24.33 9.53 -3.29
C TYR A 641 25.07 10.29 -2.20
N PHE A 642 24.76 9.97 -0.94
CA PHE A 642 25.37 10.57 0.24
C PHE A 642 26.46 9.69 0.86
N ALA A 643 27.23 8.97 0.05
CA ALA A 643 28.32 8.11 0.54
C ALA A 643 29.34 8.85 1.42
N HIS A 644 29.57 10.14 1.14
CA HIS A 644 30.42 11.03 1.94
C HIS A 644 29.83 11.43 3.30
N LYS A 645 28.56 11.09 3.57
CA LYS A 645 27.84 11.27 4.83
C LYS A 645 27.28 9.94 5.37
N LYS A 646 27.96 8.83 5.07
CA LYS A 646 27.56 7.50 5.54
C LYS A 646 27.35 7.47 7.06
N ASP A 647 28.24 8.08 7.83
CA ASP A 647 28.13 8.12 9.30
C ASP A 647 26.83 8.80 9.78
N VAL A 648 26.37 9.83 9.07
CA VAL A 648 25.07 10.49 9.36
C VAL A 648 23.92 9.54 9.05
N LEU A 649 23.96 8.85 7.92
CA LEU A 649 22.93 7.88 7.54
C LEU A 649 22.91 6.64 8.46
N ASP A 650 24.07 6.19 8.93
CA ASP A 650 24.19 5.08 9.89
C ASP A 650 23.65 5.47 11.28
N SER A 651 23.63 6.76 11.62
CA SER A 651 23.02 7.26 12.85
C SER A 651 21.49 7.36 12.80
N VAL A 652 20.88 7.22 11.62
CA VAL A 652 19.42 7.20 11.47
C VAL A 652 18.88 5.87 11.99
N ASP A 653 17.92 5.93 12.89
CA ASP A 653 17.19 4.74 13.34
C ASP A 653 16.17 4.30 12.26
N TRP A 654 16.68 3.60 11.25
CA TRP A 654 15.89 3.11 10.11
C TRP A 654 14.74 2.21 10.55
N ASN A 655 14.95 1.37 11.57
CA ASN A 655 13.90 0.47 12.04
C ASN A 655 12.76 1.27 12.66
N LYS A 656 13.07 2.27 13.48
CA LYS A 656 12.08 3.15 14.10
C LYS A 656 11.22 3.87 13.08
N TRP A 657 11.83 4.41 12.02
CA TRP A 657 11.11 5.15 10.99
C TRP A 657 10.28 4.24 10.09
N LEU A 658 10.84 3.12 9.64
CA LEU A 658 10.24 2.30 8.59
C LEU A 658 9.26 1.26 9.14
N HIS A 659 9.59 0.60 10.25
CA HIS A 659 8.92 -0.64 10.68
C HIS A 659 8.25 -0.57 12.04
N GLU A 660 8.56 0.42 12.88
CA GLU A 660 7.89 0.56 14.17
C GLU A 660 6.57 1.35 14.08
N PRO A 661 5.52 0.91 14.80
CA PRO A 661 4.26 1.63 14.88
C PRO A 661 4.39 2.90 15.73
N GLY A 662 3.35 3.74 15.67
CA GLY A 662 3.23 4.94 16.47
C GLY A 662 3.97 6.16 15.93
N MET A 663 4.06 7.19 16.77
CA MET A 663 4.69 8.48 16.43
C MET A 663 6.21 8.32 16.26
N PRO A 664 6.80 8.88 15.19
CA PRO A 664 8.26 8.94 15.02
C PRO A 664 8.89 10.04 15.90
N PRO A 665 10.22 10.23 15.86
CA PRO A 665 10.85 11.45 16.40
C PRO A 665 10.37 12.72 15.67
N LYS A 666 10.10 13.80 16.42
CA LYS A 666 9.64 15.08 15.83
C LYS A 666 10.81 15.82 15.16
N PRO A 667 10.71 16.20 13.88
CA PRO A 667 11.71 17.04 13.22
C PRO A 667 11.76 18.45 13.83
N LYS A 668 12.86 19.17 13.62
CA LYS A 668 13.01 20.53 14.19
C LYS A 668 12.39 21.56 13.25
N TYR A 669 11.21 22.07 13.56
CA TYR A 669 10.55 23.11 12.78
C TYR A 669 10.81 24.52 13.36
N ASP A 670 10.82 25.53 12.49
CA ASP A 670 10.58 26.93 12.89
C ASP A 670 9.09 27.09 13.25
N SER A 671 8.83 27.19 14.55
CA SER A 671 7.48 27.29 15.09
C SER A 671 6.94 28.72 15.16
N SER A 672 7.61 29.73 14.62
CA SER A 672 7.22 31.16 14.78
C SER A 672 5.76 31.44 14.35
N LEU A 673 5.34 30.86 13.22
CA LEU A 673 3.97 31.00 12.71
C LEU A 673 2.96 30.20 13.54
N MET A 674 3.34 29.01 14.00
CA MET A 674 2.52 28.18 14.87
C MET A 674 2.34 28.81 16.26
N GLU A 675 3.37 29.42 16.82
CA GLU A 675 3.31 30.18 18.07
C GLU A 675 2.38 31.39 17.95
N SER A 676 2.37 32.06 16.80
CA SER A 676 1.42 33.15 16.52
C SER A 676 -0.03 32.65 16.53
N CYS A 677 -0.29 31.47 15.94
CA CYS A 677 -1.61 30.83 15.99
C CYS A 677 -2.00 30.43 17.43
N ARG A 678 -1.07 29.82 18.18
CA ARG A 678 -1.26 29.41 19.58
C ARG A 678 -1.51 30.63 20.49
N ALA A 679 -0.80 31.73 20.29
CA ALA A 679 -0.98 32.96 21.05
C ALA A 679 -2.38 33.55 20.83
N LEU A 680 -2.80 33.68 19.57
CA LEU A 680 -4.14 34.18 19.25
C LEU A 680 -5.25 33.26 19.77
N ALA A 681 -5.07 31.94 19.71
CA ALA A 681 -5.98 30.98 20.31
C ALA A 681 -6.01 31.09 21.85
N ALA A 682 -4.86 31.35 22.49
CA ALA A 682 -4.76 31.57 23.93
C ALA A 682 -5.52 32.82 24.38
N GLU A 683 -5.49 33.91 23.60
CA GLU A 683 -6.27 35.12 23.89
C GLU A 683 -7.78 34.80 23.94
N TRP A 684 -8.29 34.02 22.99
CA TRP A 684 -9.70 33.62 22.98
C TRP A 684 -10.07 32.64 24.10
N THR A 685 -9.19 31.70 24.41
CA THR A 685 -9.47 30.64 25.38
C THR A 685 -9.30 31.11 26.83
N SER A 686 -8.44 32.10 27.08
CA SER A 686 -8.23 32.71 28.40
C SER A 686 -9.18 33.89 28.71
N ALA A 687 -9.74 34.54 27.69
CA ALA A 687 -10.70 35.61 27.88
C ALA A 687 -11.99 35.13 28.58
N ALA A 688 -12.49 35.98 29.48
CA ALA A 688 -13.77 35.80 30.13
C ALA A 688 -14.92 35.90 29.11
N ASP A 689 -16.00 35.16 29.34
CA ASP A 689 -17.14 35.08 28.40
C ASP A 689 -17.80 36.44 28.11
N ASN A 690 -17.75 37.37 29.07
CA ASN A 690 -18.29 38.73 28.95
C ASN A 690 -17.29 39.78 28.44
N ALA A 691 -16.05 39.40 28.16
CA ALA A 691 -14.99 40.29 27.70
C ALA A 691 -14.14 39.60 26.59
N PRO A 692 -14.74 39.27 25.43
CA PRO A 692 -14.01 38.64 24.33
C PRO A 692 -12.93 39.58 23.76
N PRO A 693 -11.80 39.04 23.28
CA PRO A 693 -10.72 39.85 22.71
C PRO A 693 -11.13 40.46 21.37
N ASN A 694 -10.57 41.62 21.04
CA ASN A 694 -10.77 42.29 19.75
C ASN A 694 -9.49 42.19 18.90
N VAL A 695 -9.36 41.08 18.16
CA VAL A 695 -8.13 40.67 17.47
C VAL A 695 -8.34 40.36 15.98
N SER A 696 -9.38 40.96 15.39
CA SER A 696 -9.72 40.75 13.98
C SER A 696 -8.55 41.06 13.03
N SER A 697 -7.82 42.16 13.28
CA SER A 697 -6.69 42.56 12.44
C SER A 697 -5.51 41.56 12.44
N SER A 698 -5.29 40.84 13.55
CA SER A 698 -4.26 39.80 13.62
C SER A 698 -4.68 38.59 12.79
N PHE A 699 -5.94 38.18 12.91
CA PHE A 699 -6.49 37.06 12.15
C PHE A 699 -6.60 37.37 10.65
N GLU A 700 -6.98 38.57 10.26
CA GLU A 700 -7.11 38.96 8.84
C GLU A 700 -5.79 38.81 8.08
N LYS A 701 -4.65 39.12 8.73
CA LYS A 701 -3.29 39.03 8.17
C LYS A 701 -2.76 37.59 8.04
N MET A 702 -3.38 36.63 8.71
CA MET A 702 -2.94 35.23 8.67
C MET A 702 -3.20 34.59 7.29
N SER A 703 -2.32 33.67 6.90
CA SER A 703 -2.52 32.78 5.76
C SER A 703 -3.79 31.93 5.97
N PRO A 704 -4.39 31.37 4.92
CA PRO A 704 -5.52 30.45 5.07
C PRO A 704 -5.23 29.28 6.03
N ALA A 705 -4.04 28.67 5.93
CA ALA A 705 -3.65 27.56 6.80
C ALA A 705 -3.53 28.01 8.27
N GLN A 706 -2.95 29.19 8.53
CA GLN A 706 -2.88 29.77 9.87
C GLN A 706 -4.26 30.09 10.46
N LYS A 707 -5.21 30.54 9.64
CA LYS A 707 -6.60 30.79 10.08
C LYS A 707 -7.28 29.50 10.53
N VAL A 708 -7.15 28.43 9.74
CA VAL A 708 -7.65 27.09 10.09
C VAL A 708 -7.01 26.61 11.39
N ALA A 709 -5.68 26.60 11.46
CA ALA A 709 -4.93 26.15 12.63
C ALA A 709 -5.31 26.94 13.89
N THR A 710 -5.49 28.26 13.80
CA THR A 710 -5.93 29.09 14.93
C THR A 710 -7.29 28.64 15.47
N VAL A 711 -8.27 28.43 14.59
CA VAL A 711 -9.61 27.95 15.01
C VAL A 711 -9.54 26.54 15.58
N ASP A 712 -8.74 25.66 15.00
CA ASP A 712 -8.54 24.31 15.52
C ASP A 712 -7.79 24.30 16.86
N LYS A 713 -6.82 25.20 17.11
CA LYS A 713 -6.20 25.36 18.43
C LYS A 713 -7.20 25.86 19.47
N ILE A 714 -8.12 26.77 19.11
CA ILE A 714 -9.20 27.20 20.01
C ILE A 714 -10.07 25.99 20.38
N ARG A 715 -10.49 25.21 19.37
CA ARG A 715 -11.32 24.02 19.53
C ARG A 715 -10.66 22.94 20.39
N LEU A 716 -9.43 22.55 20.05
CA LEU A 716 -8.69 21.48 20.71
C LEU A 716 -8.19 21.87 22.11
N SER A 717 -8.25 23.14 22.48
CA SER A 717 -7.90 23.58 23.85
C SER A 717 -8.84 23.01 24.93
N GLY A 718 -10.09 22.68 24.58
CA GLY A 718 -11.13 22.29 25.54
C GLY A 718 -11.57 23.39 26.51
N LYS A 719 -11.05 24.62 26.37
CA LYS A 719 -11.32 25.76 27.28
C LYS A 719 -12.27 26.80 26.69
N PHE A 720 -12.65 26.66 25.42
CA PHE A 720 -13.58 27.57 24.75
C PHE A 720 -15.04 27.23 25.10
N THR A 721 -15.90 28.24 25.23
CA THR A 721 -17.29 28.10 25.68
C THR A 721 -18.28 28.55 24.60
N ALA A 722 -19.50 28.01 24.61
CA ALA A 722 -20.56 28.42 23.69
C ALA A 722 -20.90 29.92 23.78
N ALA A 723 -20.72 30.55 24.95
CA ALA A 723 -21.01 31.97 25.16
C ALA A 723 -20.14 32.89 24.31
N LYS A 724 -18.91 32.46 23.96
CA LYS A 724 -17.97 33.23 23.13
C LYS A 724 -18.16 33.02 21.63
N MET A 725 -18.96 32.03 21.20
CA MET A 725 -19.18 31.73 19.78
C MET A 725 -19.69 32.91 18.95
N PRO A 726 -20.68 33.73 19.40
CA PRO A 726 -21.13 34.88 18.62
C PRO A 726 -20.03 35.91 18.40
N ALA A 727 -19.25 36.21 19.45
CA ALA A 727 -18.16 37.18 19.38
C ALA A 727 -17.03 36.69 18.47
N LEU A 728 -16.62 35.42 18.59
CA LEU A 728 -15.61 34.81 17.72
C LEU A 728 -16.07 34.81 16.26
N THR A 729 -17.31 34.38 16.01
CA THR A 729 -17.89 34.30 14.66
C THR A 729 -17.88 35.67 14.00
N SER A 730 -18.30 36.72 14.71
CA SER A 730 -18.30 38.10 14.19
C SER A 730 -16.88 38.66 14.02
N CYS A 731 -15.99 38.45 14.99
CA CYS A 731 -14.63 38.97 14.96
C CYS A 731 -13.82 38.41 13.78
N PHE A 732 -13.97 37.10 13.51
CA PHE A 732 -13.25 36.38 12.47
C PHE A 732 -14.05 36.17 11.18
N LYS A 733 -15.30 36.67 11.11
CA LYS A 733 -16.23 36.53 9.97
C LYS A 733 -16.41 35.06 9.52
N LEU A 734 -16.48 34.13 10.48
CA LEU A 734 -16.44 32.68 10.20
C LEU A 734 -17.71 32.15 9.53
N ASP A 735 -18.85 32.82 9.73
CA ASP A 735 -20.09 32.44 9.07
C ASP A 735 -20.17 32.92 7.61
N GLU A 736 -19.34 33.88 7.22
CA GLU A 736 -19.14 34.33 5.84
C GLU A 736 -18.03 33.56 5.10
N ALA A 737 -17.23 32.76 5.82
CA ALA A 737 -16.13 32.00 5.24
C ALA A 737 -16.62 31.05 4.14
N ARG A 738 -15.99 31.16 2.96
CA ARG A 738 -16.19 30.28 1.79
C ARG A 738 -15.18 29.15 1.70
N ASN A 739 -13.99 29.34 2.31
CA ASN A 739 -13.02 28.27 2.49
C ASN A 739 -13.63 27.11 3.29
N SER A 740 -13.74 25.94 2.67
CA SER A 740 -14.42 24.78 3.23
C SER A 740 -13.72 24.21 4.48
N GLU A 741 -12.39 24.29 4.55
CA GLU A 741 -11.60 23.85 5.71
C GLU A 741 -11.83 24.78 6.92
N LEU A 742 -11.75 26.10 6.74
CA LEU A 742 -12.02 27.07 7.80
C LEU A 742 -13.48 26.99 8.27
N LYS A 743 -14.41 26.82 7.33
CA LYS A 743 -15.83 26.61 7.63
C LYS A 743 -16.02 25.37 8.48
N PHE A 744 -15.37 24.26 8.10
CA PHE A 744 -15.42 23.00 8.84
C PHE A 744 -14.88 23.14 10.26
N SER A 745 -13.71 23.75 10.46
CA SER A 745 -13.14 23.95 11.80
C SER A 745 -14.06 24.79 12.70
N TRP A 746 -14.70 25.83 12.16
CA TRP A 746 -15.70 26.61 12.90
C TRP A 746 -16.98 25.82 13.22
N LEU A 747 -17.50 25.05 12.27
CA LEU A 747 -18.68 24.19 12.51
C LEU A 747 -18.39 23.16 13.60
N MET A 748 -17.22 22.50 13.55
CA MET A 748 -16.82 21.54 14.57
C MET A 748 -16.61 22.21 15.94
N LEU A 749 -16.03 23.40 16.00
CA LEU A 749 -15.92 24.18 17.25
C LEU A 749 -17.30 24.46 17.87
N GLY A 750 -18.27 24.89 17.05
CA GLY A 750 -19.63 25.14 17.52
C GLY A 750 -20.34 23.86 17.98
N LEU A 751 -20.13 22.73 17.29
CA LEU A 751 -20.70 21.44 17.66
C LEU A 751 -20.09 20.89 18.96
N ASP A 752 -18.77 20.97 19.10
CA ASP A 752 -18.05 20.50 20.29
C ASP A 752 -18.41 21.32 21.54
N THR A 753 -18.71 22.61 21.37
CA THR A 753 -19.21 23.48 22.44
C THR A 753 -20.72 23.47 22.62
N GLN A 754 -21.46 22.71 21.81
CA GLN A 754 -22.93 22.65 21.83
C GLN A 754 -23.63 24.02 21.68
N TRP A 755 -23.08 24.90 20.84
CA TRP A 755 -23.70 26.19 20.53
C TRP A 755 -24.88 26.03 19.57
N GLN A 756 -26.12 26.01 20.09
CA GLN A 756 -27.35 25.70 19.34
C GLN A 756 -27.50 26.35 17.95
N PRO A 757 -27.17 27.65 17.74
CA PRO A 757 -27.23 28.27 16.43
C PRO A 757 -26.36 27.62 15.34
N ILE A 758 -25.40 26.77 15.70
CA ILE A 758 -24.54 26.05 14.73
C ILE A 758 -25.29 24.93 14.00
N ILE A 759 -26.31 24.32 14.62
CA ILE A 759 -27.00 23.12 14.10
C ILE A 759 -27.49 23.35 12.66
N PRO A 760 -28.31 24.38 12.35
CA PRO A 760 -28.79 24.60 10.99
C PRO A 760 -27.66 24.90 10.01
N LYS A 761 -26.54 25.49 10.47
CA LYS A 761 -25.39 25.82 9.61
C LYS A 761 -24.57 24.57 9.27
N ALA A 762 -24.35 23.69 10.25
CA ALA A 762 -23.67 22.41 10.04
C ALA A 762 -24.46 21.50 9.11
N LEU A 763 -25.78 21.42 9.35
CA LEU A 763 -26.72 20.71 8.50
C LEU A 763 -26.76 21.27 7.07
N ALA A 764 -26.77 22.59 6.87
CA ALA A 764 -26.72 23.16 5.53
C ALA A 764 -25.41 22.81 4.79
N PHE A 765 -24.27 22.84 5.49
CA PHE A 765 -22.96 22.57 4.90
C PHE A 765 -22.82 21.13 4.39
N VAL A 766 -23.27 20.13 5.16
CA VAL A 766 -23.19 18.71 4.73
C VAL A 766 -24.13 18.36 3.57
N LEU A 767 -25.05 19.25 3.19
CA LEU A 767 -25.85 19.11 1.97
C LEU A 767 -25.16 19.67 0.73
N THR A 768 -24.16 20.55 0.91
CA THR A 768 -23.44 21.17 -0.21
C THR A 768 -22.16 20.42 -0.58
N VAL A 769 -21.73 19.44 0.24
CA VAL A 769 -20.47 18.70 0.04
C VAL A 769 -20.67 17.19 0.20
N GLY A 770 -20.02 16.39 -0.63
CA GLY A 770 -19.98 14.93 -0.53
C GLY A 770 -18.74 14.36 0.15
N ARG A 771 -17.73 15.21 0.40
CA ARG A 771 -16.40 14.81 0.90
C ARG A 771 -16.49 14.20 2.31
N MET A 772 -16.03 12.97 2.44
CA MET A 772 -16.13 12.20 3.69
C MET A 772 -15.37 12.85 4.87
N LYS A 773 -14.30 13.60 4.57
CA LYS A 773 -13.55 14.44 5.52
C LYS A 773 -14.47 15.37 6.33
N PHE A 774 -15.51 15.91 5.70
CA PHE A 774 -16.44 16.85 6.34
C PHE A 774 -17.71 16.17 6.84
N CYS A 775 -18.33 15.34 6.01
CA CYS A 775 -19.64 14.75 6.32
C CYS A 775 -19.60 13.84 7.55
N LYS A 776 -18.62 12.93 7.65
CA LYS A 776 -18.58 11.93 8.73
C LYS A 776 -18.38 12.56 10.12
N PRO A 777 -17.42 13.48 10.34
CA PRO A 777 -17.29 14.13 11.64
C PRO A 777 -18.51 14.98 12.03
N ILE A 778 -19.09 15.74 11.10
CA ILE A 778 -20.25 16.60 11.39
C ILE A 778 -21.47 15.74 11.77
N TYR A 779 -21.82 14.73 10.97
CA TYR A 779 -22.93 13.84 11.29
C TYR A 779 -22.71 13.11 12.62
N LYS A 780 -21.48 12.68 12.92
CA LYS A 780 -21.13 12.04 14.20
C LYS A 780 -21.39 12.98 15.38
N SER A 781 -20.90 14.22 15.31
CA SER A 781 -21.12 15.20 16.38
C SER A 781 -22.59 15.60 16.53
N LEU A 782 -23.31 15.79 15.43
CA LEU A 782 -24.76 16.07 15.45
C LEU A 782 -25.56 14.92 16.05
N PHE A 783 -25.24 13.67 15.71
CA PHE A 783 -25.93 12.48 16.24
C PHE A 783 -25.66 12.28 17.73
N ASN A 784 -24.42 12.52 18.17
CA ASN A 784 -24.05 12.38 19.57
C ASN A 784 -24.67 13.47 20.47
N TRP A 785 -25.12 14.59 19.90
CA TRP A 785 -25.76 15.67 20.63
C TRP A 785 -27.30 15.52 20.67
N PRO A 786 -27.93 15.28 21.84
CA PRO A 786 -29.36 15.01 21.91
C PRO A 786 -30.27 16.08 21.28
N ALA A 787 -29.88 17.36 21.37
CA ALA A 787 -30.66 18.47 20.80
C ALA A 787 -30.61 18.52 19.26
N ALA A 788 -29.61 17.91 18.62
CA ALA A 788 -29.42 17.93 17.17
C ALA A 788 -29.76 16.58 16.50
N ARG A 789 -29.76 15.48 17.26
CA ARG A 789 -29.89 14.10 16.76
C ARG A 789 -31.08 13.90 15.84
N THR A 790 -32.28 14.29 16.27
CA THR A 790 -33.50 14.09 15.49
C THR A 790 -33.46 14.84 14.16
N SER A 791 -32.98 16.09 14.16
CA SER A 791 -32.83 16.88 12.94
C SER A 791 -31.79 16.28 12.00
N ALA A 792 -30.68 15.74 12.53
CA ALA A 792 -29.65 15.09 11.74
C ALA A 792 -30.17 13.83 11.02
N ILE A 793 -30.88 12.97 11.73
CA ILE A 793 -31.50 11.75 11.15
C ILE A 793 -32.54 12.13 10.09
N GLN A 794 -33.46 13.04 10.41
CA GLN A 794 -34.51 13.46 9.48
C GLN A 794 -33.94 14.09 8.22
N GLN A 795 -32.94 14.95 8.35
CA GLN A 795 -32.30 15.57 7.20
C GLN A 795 -31.51 14.58 6.36
N PHE A 796 -30.79 13.66 7.02
CA PHE A 796 -30.09 12.58 6.33
C PHE A 796 -31.08 11.75 5.51
N GLU A 797 -32.16 11.23 6.10
CA GLU A 797 -33.13 10.41 5.38
C GLU A 797 -33.82 11.18 4.24
N ALA A 798 -34.13 12.46 4.44
CA ALA A 798 -34.71 13.31 3.39
C ALA A 798 -33.76 13.54 2.19
N ASN A 799 -32.44 13.51 2.42
CA ASN A 799 -31.42 13.83 1.41
C ASN A 799 -30.57 12.63 1.01
N ARG A 800 -30.78 11.45 1.59
CA ARG A 800 -29.97 10.26 1.34
C ARG A 800 -29.87 9.90 -0.13
N LYS A 801 -30.96 10.07 -0.87
CA LYS A 801 -31.03 9.87 -2.33
C LYS A 801 -30.23 10.89 -3.15
N ASN A 802 -29.92 12.04 -2.57
CA ASN A 802 -29.16 13.13 -3.18
C ASN A 802 -27.67 13.08 -2.79
N MET A 803 -27.27 12.11 -1.96
CA MET A 803 -25.89 11.91 -1.53
C MET A 803 -25.20 10.86 -2.41
N HIS A 804 -23.88 10.94 -2.45
CA HIS A 804 -23.08 9.87 -3.03
C HIS A 804 -23.37 8.51 -2.34
N PRO A 805 -23.53 7.39 -3.06
CA PRO A 805 -23.85 6.09 -2.45
C PRO A 805 -22.90 5.64 -1.34
N ILE A 806 -21.59 5.85 -1.50
CA ILE A 806 -20.59 5.50 -0.46
C ILE A 806 -20.80 6.38 0.78
N THR A 807 -20.91 7.70 0.60
CA THR A 807 -21.16 8.65 1.69
C THR A 807 -22.46 8.31 2.41
N ALA A 808 -23.54 8.05 1.66
CA ALA A 808 -24.83 7.66 2.20
C ALA A 808 -24.75 6.35 3.01
N SER A 809 -24.01 5.34 2.53
CA SER A 809 -23.83 4.07 3.23
C SER A 809 -23.10 4.24 4.56
N ILE A 810 -22.00 5.00 4.57
CA ILE A 810 -21.20 5.23 5.78
C ILE A 810 -21.97 6.06 6.80
N ILE A 811 -22.67 7.12 6.36
CA ILE A 811 -23.49 7.94 7.26
C ILE A 811 -24.69 7.15 7.78
N ALA A 812 -25.34 6.31 6.97
CA ALA A 812 -26.42 5.43 7.44
C ALA A 812 -25.94 4.50 8.57
N LYS A 813 -24.77 3.87 8.42
CA LYS A 813 -24.17 3.04 9.47
C LYS A 813 -23.84 3.82 10.75
N LEU A 814 -23.55 5.11 10.63
CA LEU A 814 -23.21 5.98 11.76
C LEU A 814 -24.45 6.46 12.53
N LEU A 815 -25.60 6.59 11.84
CA LEU A 815 -26.84 7.11 12.40
C LEU A 815 -27.82 6.02 12.86
N ASN A 816 -27.54 4.75 12.53
CA ASN A 816 -28.16 3.57 13.11
C ASN A 816 -27.50 3.22 14.43
#